data_AF-A0A6J1M0V1-F1
#
_entry.id   AF-A0A6J1M0V1-F1
#
_cell.length_a   1.000
_cell.length_b   1.000
_cell.length_c   1.000
_cell.angle_alpha   90.00
_cell.angle_beta   90.00
_cell.angle_gamma   90.00
#
_symmetry.space_group_name_H-M   'P 1'
#
loop_
_entity.id
_entity.type
_entity.pdbx_description
1 polymer ?
#
loop_
_entity_poly.entity_id
_entity_poly.type
_entity_poly.pdbx_seq_one_letter_code
_entity_poly.pdbx_strand_id
1 'polypeptide(L)'
;MSGRYRGGGGGGGGRYGGGGGYGGGGGGSGGGGYNDFDNYWGGGGCGGGGYNDNFGPGPNPFNMGPNISGNDLMQLMSAMASNFSMNSQPPHPMRQSCGELRNHHCGMFVELSGRLFKKRVNRFAELRDRNGGACQLVVLEDKHPRVARRMNNMPENTTLTIVGQVMRRPHNSCNQTMPTGEIEVEVQDILSIHFPASGTKRAGDKRTYSTMAQQQSSLGITSTEYKIAKNENILKYFENRDLTCNDLRREDVGKTVTLVGWIPSTKNNKFLQLKDGYGQTQLMIEDQSLMDTFMSTPEQTVLQIVGKVLSRPKANINLKYDTGAVEVSVTSVKVLNPDDPYEGPIKVKEKLQKMSIDDLEADEAAAAARNAISANNGEGDVDGSETSPASTAQAIVEQQRQKVADTNKFADRTHNCGELTSNEINEKVVICGWLEFQRMNKFFILRDAYGQTQVLILPKTKGLEEYAETGVPIESIVRVEGTVIPRPAATINPKMTTGHVEIEADKIDILNAAKKNLPFEIRKFNRAGERLRLTHRYLDLRFNDMQHNLRLRSAVIMRMREYLINYLGFVEVETPTLFRRTPGGAQEFVVPTRKAGHFYSLVQSPQQFKQMLMSGGIDRYFQVARCYRDEATRPDRQPEFTQLDIELSFTSRDDIMQLIEETLRYSWPKHLPKLQTPFRRITYEEAMEKYGTDKPDTRFGFLLNNVSDIIEKSENFKGKYNDFSAYAIVVRSSEAFWNGAARKHYESLSKVFSGTLFVRKFNFAKDVQERLTKLLGTEVATEIIEKFDLEENDLLFLCIGPKVETRNLLGRIRVDYHDFLVENVKTRKPNDYRFLWVVDFPLFERNPATNQLESVHHPFTAPLVEDLDKFATSCDNLESIRSEAYDLVLNGQEVGGGSMRIHDRDMQQFILEQVLKIPHDHLAHLLSALESGCPPHGGIALGLDRLIAILCRARSIRDVIAFPKSLNGRDPLSNAPVPISDEDMKLYHITIQEVEAGEDGASNNDTANSQEDDDPDAMRAPPSPMSGTSDTEHTTMDVDVKNEPTEEVPATVPEPEAEPKTEPKSEPEPVSVSVSVPEPEPTSTNDKVDETATPATDLLESAIKSENVIADETSAPTTDTTAAAGPATRAKRVVKKKV
;
A
#
# COMPACT_ATOMS: atom_id res chain seq x y z
N MET A 1 2.36 41.54 58.55
CA MET A 1 2.00 42.50 57.49
C MET A 1 1.33 41.68 56.38
N SER A 2 0.02 41.77 56.11
CA SER A 2 -0.83 42.88 55.58
C SER A 2 -0.62 43.11 54.07
N GLY A 3 -1.63 43.28 53.20
CA GLY A 3 -3.10 43.42 53.36
C GLY A 3 -3.93 42.19 52.90
N ARG A 4 -5.27 42.13 53.05
CA ARG A 4 -6.39 42.99 52.53
C ARG A 4 -6.47 42.92 50.99
N TYR A 5 -7.62 42.72 50.34
CA TYR A 5 -9.05 42.96 50.68
C TYR A 5 -9.86 41.62 50.72
N ARG A 6 -10.93 41.34 51.48
CA ARG A 6 -11.88 42.09 52.35
C ARG A 6 -12.77 43.10 51.61
N GLY A 7 -14.09 43.01 51.51
CA GLY A 7 -15.14 42.07 51.97
C GLY A 7 -16.45 42.46 51.23
N GLY A 8 -17.67 42.03 51.58
CA GLY A 8 -18.13 41.21 52.70
C GLY A 8 -19.51 41.67 53.20
N GLY A 9 -20.50 40.77 53.18
CA GLY A 9 -21.77 40.89 53.92
C GLY A 9 -22.94 41.57 53.18
N GLY A 10 -24.20 41.26 53.52
CA GLY A 10 -24.64 40.15 54.40
C GLY A 10 -26.01 40.34 55.06
N GLY A 11 -26.66 39.21 55.39
CA GLY A 11 -27.90 39.14 56.19
C GLY A 11 -29.19 39.37 55.38
N GLY A 12 -30.35 38.88 55.85
CA GLY A 12 -30.55 37.99 57.00
C GLY A 12 -32.01 37.83 57.45
N GLY A 13 -32.30 36.75 58.17
CA GLY A 13 -33.61 36.45 58.77
C GLY A 13 -34.43 35.39 58.02
N GLY A 14 -34.92 34.29 58.61
CA GLY A 14 -34.62 33.73 59.94
C GLY A 14 -35.85 33.45 60.82
N ARG A 15 -36.44 32.24 60.68
CA ARG A 15 -37.44 31.54 61.54
C ARG A 15 -37.78 30.21 60.82
N TYR A 16 -37.96 29.03 61.41
CA TYR A 16 -37.98 28.52 62.80
C TYR A 16 -37.35 27.09 62.83
N GLY A 17 -37.05 26.53 64.02
CA GLY A 17 -37.34 25.09 64.24
C GLY A 17 -36.26 24.04 64.63
N GLY A 18 -35.44 24.27 65.67
CA GLY A 18 -35.15 23.27 66.74
C GLY A 18 -34.34 21.97 66.50
N GLY A 19 -33.17 21.88 67.17
CA GLY A 19 -32.44 20.63 67.53
C GLY A 19 -31.49 20.06 66.46
N GLY A 20 -30.30 19.50 66.75
CA GLY A 20 -29.53 19.34 68.00
C GLY A 20 -29.12 17.87 68.26
N GLY A 21 -27.85 17.49 68.50
CA GLY A 21 -26.58 18.22 68.42
C GLY A 21 -25.35 17.39 68.91
N TYR A 22 -24.14 17.92 68.68
CA TYR A 22 -22.82 17.61 69.31
C TYR A 22 -22.29 16.16 69.51
N GLY A 23 -21.02 15.96 69.10
CA GLY A 23 -20.04 15.03 69.71
C GLY A 23 -19.60 13.83 68.82
N GLY A 24 -18.36 13.32 68.92
CA GLY A 24 -17.17 13.89 69.59
C GLY A 24 -16.10 12.89 70.07
N GLY A 25 -15.05 12.66 69.25
CA GLY A 25 -13.73 12.15 69.69
C GLY A 25 -13.60 10.67 70.10
N GLY A 26 -12.35 10.25 70.35
CA GLY A 26 -11.99 8.96 70.97
C GLY A 26 -11.58 7.84 70.00
N GLY A 27 -10.40 7.24 70.22
CA GLY A 27 -9.93 6.05 69.52
C GLY A 27 -10.01 4.78 70.38
N GLY A 28 -9.71 3.60 69.81
CA GLY A 28 -9.67 2.35 70.60
C GLY A 28 -9.56 1.06 69.77
N SER A 29 -8.49 0.32 70.06
CA SER A 29 -8.15 -1.09 69.76
C SER A 29 -9.25 -2.13 69.42
N GLY A 30 -8.93 -3.04 68.48
CA GLY A 30 -8.71 -4.46 68.84
C GLY A 30 -9.61 -5.57 68.26
N GLY A 31 -8.97 -6.56 67.59
CA GLY A 31 -9.49 -7.93 67.33
C GLY A 31 -10.49 -8.10 66.16
N GLY A 32 -10.68 -9.29 65.55
CA GLY A 32 -9.92 -10.56 65.66
C GLY A 32 -10.76 -11.82 65.33
N GLY A 33 -10.26 -12.74 64.49
CA GLY A 33 -10.88 -14.04 64.10
C GLY A 33 -10.86 -14.24 62.56
N TYR A 34 -10.38 -15.34 61.94
CA TYR A 34 -10.54 -16.82 62.12
C TYR A 34 -11.94 -17.33 61.66
N ASN A 35 -12.17 -18.47 60.96
CA ASN A 35 -11.39 -19.60 60.35
C ASN A 35 -12.37 -20.46 59.46
N ASP A 36 -12.12 -21.59 58.73
CA ASP A 36 -10.98 -22.49 58.38
C ASP A 36 -11.34 -23.42 57.15
N PHE A 37 -10.34 -23.87 56.35
CA PHE A 37 -10.11 -25.22 55.69
C PHE A 37 -11.20 -26.01 54.86
N ASP A 38 -10.97 -27.07 54.05
CA ASP A 38 -9.86 -27.55 53.15
C ASP A 38 -10.19 -28.95 52.47
N ASN A 39 -9.54 -29.34 51.32
CA ASN A 39 -9.24 -30.73 50.79
C ASN A 39 -10.35 -31.85 50.60
N TYR A 40 -10.21 -33.04 49.93
CA TYR A 40 -9.53 -33.55 48.69
C TYR A 40 -10.15 -34.92 48.17
N TRP A 41 -9.53 -35.63 47.20
CA TRP A 41 -9.96 -36.81 46.37
C TRP A 41 -10.27 -38.22 47.00
N GLY A 42 -10.99 -39.12 46.27
CA GLY A 42 -10.83 -40.62 46.35
C GLY A 42 -11.98 -41.54 45.84
N GLY A 43 -11.75 -42.53 44.94
CA GLY A 43 -12.81 -43.29 44.21
C GLY A 43 -13.11 -44.78 44.55
N GLY A 44 -13.92 -45.46 43.70
CA GLY A 44 -13.88 -46.93 43.48
C GLY A 44 -15.08 -47.86 43.81
N GLY A 45 -15.85 -48.29 42.78
CA GLY A 45 -16.27 -49.69 42.50
C GLY A 45 -17.28 -50.50 43.36
N CYS A 46 -18.42 -50.90 42.74
CA CYS A 46 -19.26 -52.12 42.96
C CYS A 46 -19.78 -52.47 44.39
N GLY A 47 -21.06 -52.83 44.63
CA GLY A 47 -22.26 -52.88 43.78
C GLY A 47 -23.29 -53.91 44.26
N GLY A 48 -24.43 -53.50 44.84
CA GLY A 48 -25.49 -54.43 45.23
C GLY A 48 -26.66 -53.87 46.08
N GLY A 49 -27.80 -53.59 45.42
CA GLY A 49 -29.15 -53.81 45.95
C GLY A 49 -29.63 -53.08 47.22
N GLY A 50 -30.08 -51.82 47.09
CA GLY A 50 -31.04 -51.22 48.04
C GLY A 50 -30.83 -49.72 48.28
N TYR A 51 -31.91 -48.93 48.11
CA TYR A 51 -32.00 -47.48 48.39
C TYR A 51 -30.98 -46.60 47.64
N ASN A 52 -31.43 -45.91 46.58
CA ASN A 52 -30.57 -45.13 45.70
C ASN A 52 -30.39 -43.67 46.16
N ASP A 53 -29.13 -43.31 46.43
CA ASP A 53 -28.59 -41.95 46.48
C ASP A 53 -27.25 -41.88 45.70
N ASN A 54 -26.82 -40.66 45.36
CA ASN A 54 -25.50 -40.26 44.80
C ASN A 54 -25.08 -40.61 43.34
N PHE A 55 -25.07 -39.55 42.52
CA PHE A 55 -24.00 -39.04 41.63
C PHE A 55 -23.22 -39.90 40.60
N GLY A 56 -23.33 -39.43 39.33
CA GLY A 56 -22.27 -39.45 38.30
C GLY A 56 -22.46 -40.42 37.12
N PRO A 57 -21.83 -40.20 35.94
CA PRO A 57 -21.20 -38.98 35.40
C PRO A 57 -22.08 -38.33 34.30
N GLY A 58 -21.57 -37.32 33.58
CA GLY A 58 -22.26 -36.75 32.41
C GLY A 58 -21.95 -37.49 31.10
N PRO A 59 -22.92 -37.58 30.16
CA PRO A 59 -22.57 -37.69 28.74
C PRO A 59 -23.48 -36.91 27.76
N ASN A 60 -22.87 -36.48 26.65
CA ASN A 60 -23.43 -36.21 25.32
C ASN A 60 -24.51 -35.11 25.09
N PRO A 61 -24.49 -34.44 23.91
CA PRO A 61 -25.41 -33.36 23.54
C PRO A 61 -26.75 -33.87 22.95
N PHE A 62 -27.32 -34.98 23.46
CA PHE A 62 -28.51 -35.61 22.88
C PHE A 62 -29.50 -36.19 23.91
N ASN A 63 -30.11 -35.34 24.75
CA ASN A 63 -31.54 -35.46 25.06
C ASN A 63 -32.12 -34.18 25.69
N MET A 64 -33.34 -33.80 25.33
CA MET A 64 -34.11 -32.74 26.01
C MET A 64 -35.22 -33.37 26.86
N GLY A 65 -35.29 -33.00 28.14
CA GLY A 65 -36.38 -33.40 29.04
C GLY A 65 -37.61 -32.49 28.91
N PRO A 66 -38.84 -33.02 29.08
CA PRO A 66 -40.06 -32.24 28.83
C PRO A 66 -40.52 -31.44 30.05
N ASN A 67 -40.38 -30.12 29.99
CA ASN A 67 -41.33 -29.10 30.52
C ASN A 67 -40.66 -27.70 30.50
N ILE A 68 -40.75 -27.00 29.37
CA ILE A 68 -40.45 -25.57 29.25
C ILE A 68 -41.76 -24.90 28.84
N SER A 69 -42.19 -23.82 29.50
CA SER A 69 -43.44 -23.15 29.10
C SER A 69 -43.27 -22.40 27.77
N GLY A 70 -44.38 -22.17 27.07
CA GLY A 70 -44.36 -21.47 25.78
C GLY A 70 -43.78 -20.05 25.86
N ASN A 71 -43.83 -19.41 27.04
CA ASN A 71 -43.25 -18.09 27.26
C ASN A 71 -41.75 -18.15 27.57
N ASP A 72 -41.29 -19.16 28.32
CA ASP A 72 -39.86 -19.34 28.63
C ASP A 72 -39.08 -19.66 27.36
N LEU A 73 -39.65 -20.47 26.46
CA LEU A 73 -39.05 -20.76 25.16
C LEU A 73 -38.96 -19.49 24.29
N MET A 74 -39.97 -18.62 24.32
CA MET A 74 -39.94 -17.32 23.63
C MET A 74 -38.91 -16.35 24.24
N GLN A 75 -38.80 -16.27 25.58
CA GLN A 75 -37.78 -15.43 26.21
C GLN A 75 -36.37 -15.96 25.93
N LEU A 76 -36.14 -17.27 25.96
CA LEU A 76 -34.83 -17.85 25.64
C LEU A 76 -34.44 -17.59 24.17
N MET A 77 -35.38 -17.74 23.23
CA MET A 77 -35.13 -17.40 21.83
C MET A 77 -34.90 -15.89 21.62
N SER A 78 -35.63 -15.02 22.33
CA SER A 78 -35.44 -13.57 22.25
C SER A 78 -34.09 -13.13 22.86
N ALA A 79 -33.66 -13.74 23.97
CA ALA A 79 -32.36 -13.51 24.59
C ALA A 79 -31.19 -14.01 23.71
N MET A 80 -31.35 -15.14 23.02
CA MET A 80 -30.36 -15.60 22.03
C MET A 80 -30.33 -14.73 20.77
N ALA A 81 -31.47 -14.21 20.31
CA ALA A 81 -31.55 -13.34 19.14
C ALA A 81 -30.96 -11.94 19.37
N SER A 82 -31.03 -11.42 20.60
CA SER A 82 -30.61 -10.05 20.93
C SER A 82 -29.10 -9.88 21.17
N ASN A 83 -28.39 -10.95 21.57
CA ASN A 83 -26.94 -10.90 21.81
C ASN A 83 -26.05 -11.21 20.57
N PHE A 84 -26.64 -11.38 19.38
CA PHE A 84 -25.90 -11.59 18.12
C PHE A 84 -26.13 -10.47 17.09
N SER A 85 -25.67 -9.25 17.41
CA SER A 85 -25.62 -8.16 16.43
C SER A 85 -24.44 -8.34 15.45
N MET A 86 -24.65 -9.16 14.42
CA MET A 86 -23.70 -9.33 13.32
C MET A 86 -23.66 -8.10 12.42
N ASN A 87 -22.77 -7.16 12.71
CA ASN A 87 -22.33 -6.12 11.76
C ASN A 87 -20.81 -6.16 11.58
N SER A 88 -20.35 -7.23 10.92
CA SER A 88 -19.23 -7.10 9.98
C SER A 88 -19.61 -6.14 8.86
N GLN A 89 -18.64 -5.45 8.26
CA GLN A 89 -18.86 -4.82 6.95
C GLN A 89 -19.43 -5.89 5.99
N PRO A 90 -20.38 -5.53 5.10
CA PRO A 90 -20.74 -6.41 4.00
C PRO A 90 -19.46 -6.69 3.20
N PRO A 91 -19.15 -7.97 2.87
CA PRO A 91 -17.98 -8.27 2.06
C PRO A 91 -18.12 -7.55 0.72
N HIS A 92 -17.02 -6.95 0.22
CA HIS A 92 -17.03 -6.28 -1.07
C HIS A 92 -17.61 -7.22 -2.14
N PRO A 93 -18.58 -6.75 -2.95
CA PRO A 93 -19.33 -7.63 -3.84
C PRO A 93 -18.39 -8.29 -4.84
N MET A 94 -18.25 -9.61 -4.75
CA MET A 94 -17.31 -10.32 -5.62
C MET A 94 -17.83 -10.31 -7.05
N ARG A 95 -17.02 -9.81 -7.99
CA ARG A 95 -17.29 -9.91 -9.42
C ARG A 95 -17.33 -11.39 -9.82
N GLN A 96 -18.47 -11.79 -10.37
CA GLN A 96 -18.76 -13.18 -10.76
C GLN A 96 -19.55 -13.19 -12.07
N SER A 97 -19.40 -14.24 -12.88
CA SER A 97 -20.33 -14.46 -13.98
C SER A 97 -21.68 -14.97 -13.43
N CYS A 98 -22.81 -14.58 -14.03
CA CYS A 98 -24.13 -14.98 -13.56
C CYS A 98 -24.30 -16.51 -13.53
N GLY A 99 -23.62 -17.23 -14.43
CA GLY A 99 -23.56 -18.70 -14.48
C GLY A 99 -22.62 -19.39 -13.47
N GLU A 100 -21.79 -18.65 -12.73
CA GLU A 100 -20.77 -19.21 -11.82
C GLU A 100 -21.24 -19.30 -10.35
N LEU A 101 -22.38 -18.68 -10.03
CA LEU A 101 -22.97 -18.74 -8.69
C LEU A 101 -23.40 -20.18 -8.31
N ARG A 102 -23.15 -20.60 -7.06
CA ARG A 102 -23.40 -21.94 -6.52
C ARG A 102 -23.94 -21.86 -5.09
N ASN A 103 -24.42 -22.97 -4.52
CA ASN A 103 -24.94 -22.98 -3.14
C ASN A 103 -23.87 -22.59 -2.07
N HIS A 104 -22.58 -22.77 -2.33
CA HIS A 104 -21.51 -22.27 -1.44
C HIS A 104 -21.26 -20.75 -1.55
N HIS A 105 -21.88 -20.07 -2.51
CA HIS A 105 -21.86 -18.60 -2.62
C HIS A 105 -23.00 -17.94 -1.84
N CYS A 106 -23.91 -18.70 -1.22
CA CYS A 106 -24.99 -18.19 -0.37
C CYS A 106 -24.46 -17.32 0.79
N GLY A 107 -25.16 -16.22 1.08
CA GLY A 107 -24.79 -15.21 2.07
C GLY A 107 -23.81 -14.15 1.56
N MET A 108 -23.06 -14.42 0.48
CA MET A 108 -22.13 -13.44 -0.10
C MET A 108 -22.87 -12.36 -0.92
N PHE A 109 -22.22 -11.20 -1.01
CA PHE A 109 -22.58 -10.13 -1.93
C PHE A 109 -21.80 -10.32 -3.24
N VAL A 110 -22.44 -10.09 -4.39
CA VAL A 110 -21.83 -10.28 -5.71
C VAL A 110 -22.14 -9.13 -6.66
N GLU A 111 -21.18 -8.79 -7.51
CA GLU A 111 -21.35 -7.84 -8.62
C GLU A 111 -21.54 -8.62 -9.92
N LEU A 112 -22.66 -8.41 -10.60
CA LEU A 112 -23.07 -9.18 -11.77
C LEU A 112 -23.42 -8.25 -12.93
N SER A 113 -22.95 -8.56 -14.15
CA SER A 113 -23.25 -7.79 -15.36
C SER A 113 -23.88 -8.65 -16.45
N GLY A 114 -25.02 -8.23 -16.99
CA GLY A 114 -25.75 -9.02 -17.99
C GLY A 114 -26.95 -8.32 -18.62
N ARG A 115 -27.63 -9.01 -19.53
CA ARG A 115 -28.89 -8.57 -20.15
C ARG A 115 -30.08 -8.98 -19.30
N LEU A 116 -31.01 -8.05 -19.10
CA LEU A 116 -32.23 -8.26 -18.33
C LEU A 116 -33.31 -9.01 -19.14
N PHE A 117 -33.84 -10.09 -18.55
CA PHE A 117 -35.01 -10.82 -19.01
C PHE A 117 -36.08 -10.82 -17.92
N LYS A 118 -37.30 -10.39 -18.26
CA LYS A 118 -38.44 -10.38 -17.32
C LYS A 118 -39.24 -11.67 -17.41
N LYS A 119 -39.77 -12.12 -16.26
CA LYS A 119 -40.81 -13.16 -16.19
C LYS A 119 -42.13 -12.48 -15.83
N ARG A 120 -43.27 -13.18 -16.01
CA ARG A 120 -44.63 -12.59 -15.93
C ARG A 120 -45.10 -12.17 -14.51
N VAL A 121 -44.19 -11.97 -13.56
CA VAL A 121 -44.49 -11.63 -12.16
C VAL A 121 -43.44 -10.62 -11.68
N ASN A 122 -43.88 -9.42 -11.28
CA ASN A 122 -43.02 -8.25 -11.02
C ASN A 122 -41.90 -8.45 -9.98
N ARG A 123 -41.99 -9.49 -9.13
CA ARG A 123 -41.01 -9.83 -8.09
C ARG A 123 -39.76 -10.57 -8.62
N PHE A 124 -39.81 -11.14 -9.83
CA PHE A 124 -38.75 -12.02 -10.33
C PHE A 124 -38.28 -11.68 -11.75
N ALA A 125 -36.97 -11.49 -11.89
CA ALA A 125 -36.29 -11.31 -13.18
C ALA A 125 -35.17 -12.36 -13.36
N GLU A 126 -34.53 -12.35 -14.52
CA GLU A 126 -33.39 -13.21 -14.84
C GLU A 126 -32.32 -12.37 -15.53
N LEU A 127 -31.08 -12.45 -15.03
CA LEU A 127 -29.93 -11.75 -15.59
C LEU A 127 -29.04 -12.75 -16.31
N ARG A 128 -28.72 -12.47 -17.58
CA ARG A 128 -27.84 -13.33 -18.38
C ARG A 128 -26.54 -12.62 -18.74
N ASP A 129 -25.42 -13.19 -18.31
CA ASP A 129 -24.09 -12.69 -18.66
C ASP A 129 -23.77 -12.91 -20.16
N ARG A 130 -22.61 -12.41 -20.62
CA ARG A 130 -22.17 -12.60 -22.02
C ARG A 130 -21.79 -14.04 -22.37
N ASN A 131 -21.52 -14.88 -21.38
CA ASN A 131 -21.12 -16.28 -21.53
C ASN A 131 -22.36 -17.22 -21.53
N GLY A 132 -23.58 -16.66 -21.48
CA GLY A 132 -24.84 -17.42 -21.47
C GLY A 132 -25.24 -17.94 -20.09
N GLY A 133 -24.45 -17.68 -19.05
CA GLY A 133 -24.79 -17.98 -17.67
C GLY A 133 -25.98 -17.14 -17.20
N ALA A 134 -26.82 -17.72 -16.35
CA ALA A 134 -28.09 -17.13 -15.96
C ALA A 134 -28.34 -17.30 -14.46
N CYS A 135 -28.61 -16.20 -13.78
CA CYS A 135 -29.09 -16.19 -12.39
C CYS A 135 -30.51 -15.61 -12.31
N GLN A 136 -31.30 -16.11 -11.36
CA GLN A 136 -32.58 -15.50 -11.03
C GLN A 136 -32.33 -14.31 -10.09
N LEU A 137 -32.97 -13.20 -10.40
CA LEU A 137 -33.02 -12.02 -9.56
C LEU A 137 -34.36 -11.99 -8.81
N VAL A 138 -34.31 -11.82 -7.50
CA VAL A 138 -35.47 -11.44 -6.68
C VAL A 138 -35.38 -9.96 -6.42
N VAL A 139 -36.47 -9.24 -6.66
CA VAL A 139 -36.60 -7.84 -6.26
C VAL A 139 -37.72 -7.77 -5.22
N LEU A 140 -37.32 -7.66 -3.96
CA LEU A 140 -38.25 -7.48 -2.86
C LEU A 140 -38.69 -6.01 -2.84
N GLU A 141 -39.83 -5.75 -3.49
CA GLU A 141 -40.44 -4.41 -3.62
C GLU A 141 -40.63 -3.73 -2.25
N ASP A 142 -40.89 -4.50 -1.20
CA ASP A 142 -41.04 -4.06 0.18
C ASP A 142 -39.70 -3.61 0.86
N LYS A 143 -38.54 -4.04 0.33
CA LYS A 143 -37.20 -3.64 0.80
C LYS A 143 -36.50 -2.64 -0.14
N HIS A 144 -36.59 -2.88 -1.45
CA HIS A 144 -35.87 -2.15 -2.50
C HIS A 144 -36.84 -1.57 -3.55
N PRO A 145 -37.80 -0.70 -3.15
CA PRO A 145 -38.85 -0.20 -4.05
C PRO A 145 -38.32 0.60 -5.24
N ARG A 146 -37.17 1.26 -5.09
CA ARG A 146 -36.50 2.03 -6.15
C ARG A 146 -35.93 1.09 -7.24
N VAL A 147 -35.24 0.03 -6.83
CA VAL A 147 -34.78 -1.06 -7.74
C VAL A 147 -35.97 -1.74 -8.41
N ALA A 148 -37.03 -2.06 -7.66
CA ALA A 148 -38.26 -2.63 -8.21
C ALA A 148 -38.87 -1.73 -9.29
N ARG A 149 -39.05 -0.43 -9.02
CA ARG A 149 -39.59 0.54 -9.99
C ARG A 149 -38.70 0.70 -11.22
N ARG A 150 -37.38 0.85 -11.05
CA ARG A 150 -36.42 0.97 -12.17
C ARG A 150 -36.40 -0.30 -13.02
N MET A 151 -36.29 -1.49 -12.41
CA MET A 151 -36.34 -2.76 -13.16
C MET A 151 -37.70 -2.97 -13.84
N ASN A 152 -38.83 -2.69 -13.18
CA ASN A 152 -40.17 -2.85 -13.76
C ASN A 152 -40.40 -1.94 -14.98
N ASN A 153 -39.86 -0.72 -14.99
CA ASN A 153 -39.98 0.21 -16.12
C ASN A 153 -38.94 -0.02 -17.24
N MET A 154 -37.84 -0.74 -16.98
CA MET A 154 -36.75 -0.93 -17.94
C MET A 154 -37.12 -1.81 -19.16
N PRO A 155 -36.64 -1.52 -20.39
CA PRO A 155 -36.83 -2.39 -21.55
C PRO A 155 -36.23 -3.80 -21.37
N GLU A 156 -36.81 -4.82 -22.03
CA GLU A 156 -36.16 -6.13 -22.16
C GLU A 156 -34.86 -6.02 -22.96
N ASN A 157 -33.86 -6.85 -22.62
CA ASN A 157 -32.51 -6.86 -23.21
C ASN A 157 -31.63 -5.64 -22.89
N THR A 158 -32.09 -4.67 -22.08
CA THR A 158 -31.18 -3.68 -21.49
C THR A 158 -30.05 -4.41 -20.74
N THR A 159 -28.82 -3.99 -21.00
CA THR A 159 -27.63 -4.55 -20.35
C THR A 159 -27.34 -3.73 -19.11
N LEU A 160 -27.14 -4.38 -17.96
CA LEU A 160 -27.03 -3.69 -16.68
C LEU A 160 -26.06 -4.42 -15.74
N THR A 161 -25.49 -3.65 -14.82
CA THR A 161 -24.63 -4.14 -13.72
C THR A 161 -25.40 -3.97 -12.41
N ILE A 162 -25.43 -4.99 -11.56
CA ILE A 162 -26.07 -4.95 -10.24
C ILE A 162 -25.12 -5.37 -9.13
N VAL A 163 -25.50 -4.99 -7.91
CA VAL A 163 -25.06 -5.64 -6.67
C VAL A 163 -26.26 -6.29 -5.98
N GLY A 164 -26.05 -7.48 -5.44
CA GLY A 164 -27.06 -8.20 -4.66
C GLY A 164 -26.46 -9.32 -3.82
N GLN A 165 -27.25 -9.84 -2.88
CA GLN A 165 -26.85 -10.94 -2.00
C GLN A 165 -27.37 -12.27 -2.55
N VAL A 166 -26.51 -13.30 -2.58
CA VAL A 166 -26.90 -14.64 -3.00
C VAL A 166 -27.68 -15.32 -1.87
N MET A 167 -28.92 -15.69 -2.13
CA MET A 167 -29.83 -16.35 -1.18
C MET A 167 -30.16 -17.76 -1.65
N ARG A 168 -30.39 -18.69 -0.71
CA ARG A 168 -30.87 -20.04 -1.03
C ARG A 168 -32.39 -20.04 -1.18
N ARG A 169 -32.90 -20.71 -2.20
CA ARG A 169 -34.35 -20.81 -2.44
C ARG A 169 -35.05 -21.68 -1.39
N PRO A 170 -36.36 -21.47 -1.17
CA PRO A 170 -37.21 -22.46 -0.52
C PRO A 170 -37.11 -23.82 -1.22
N HIS A 171 -37.07 -24.92 -0.46
CA HIS A 171 -36.83 -26.27 -1.00
C HIS A 171 -37.78 -26.65 -2.16
N ASN A 172 -39.05 -26.25 -2.04
CA ASN A 172 -40.11 -26.49 -3.04
C ASN A 172 -39.99 -25.60 -4.30
N SER A 173 -38.98 -24.74 -4.37
CA SER A 173 -38.72 -23.79 -5.46
C SER A 173 -37.28 -23.87 -6.01
N CYS A 174 -36.48 -24.82 -5.51
CA CYS A 174 -35.17 -25.15 -6.05
C CYS A 174 -35.29 -25.79 -7.44
N ASN A 175 -34.71 -25.16 -8.47
CA ASN A 175 -34.65 -25.73 -9.82
C ASN A 175 -33.40 -26.61 -9.98
N GLN A 176 -33.52 -27.91 -9.71
CA GLN A 176 -32.42 -28.87 -9.85
C GLN A 176 -31.84 -29.00 -11.28
N THR A 177 -32.44 -28.36 -12.30
CA THR A 177 -31.94 -28.38 -13.70
C THR A 177 -30.98 -27.24 -14.07
N MET A 178 -30.63 -26.34 -13.13
CA MET A 178 -29.67 -25.25 -13.36
C MET A 178 -28.57 -25.22 -12.27
N PRO A 179 -27.30 -24.95 -12.60
CA PRO A 179 -26.22 -24.81 -11.60
C PRO A 179 -26.46 -23.69 -10.57
N THR A 180 -27.22 -22.67 -10.98
CA THR A 180 -27.70 -21.54 -10.17
C THR A 180 -29.11 -21.76 -9.61
N GLY A 181 -29.65 -22.98 -9.73
CA GLY A 181 -31.08 -23.24 -9.50
C GLY A 181 -31.49 -23.49 -8.06
N GLU A 182 -30.56 -23.82 -7.15
CA GLU A 182 -30.81 -23.81 -5.69
C GLU A 182 -30.81 -22.39 -5.09
N ILE A 183 -30.38 -21.39 -5.86
CA ILE A 183 -30.09 -20.03 -5.39
C ILE A 183 -30.80 -18.97 -6.22
N GLU A 184 -30.89 -17.78 -5.66
CA GLU A 184 -31.37 -16.56 -6.32
C GLU A 184 -30.69 -15.35 -5.71
N VAL A 185 -30.61 -14.24 -6.44
CA VAL A 185 -29.89 -13.03 -5.99
C VAL A 185 -30.92 -11.99 -5.58
N GLU A 186 -30.94 -11.63 -4.30
CA GLU A 186 -31.71 -10.49 -3.81
C GLU A 186 -31.02 -9.20 -4.26
N VAL A 187 -31.63 -8.49 -5.23
CA VAL A 187 -31.02 -7.30 -5.84
C VAL A 187 -31.13 -6.12 -4.90
N GLN A 188 -29.99 -5.50 -4.60
CA GLN A 188 -29.90 -4.37 -3.68
C GLN A 188 -29.71 -3.04 -4.41
N ASP A 189 -28.93 -3.01 -5.51
CA ASP A 189 -28.69 -1.81 -6.32
C ASP A 189 -28.30 -2.13 -7.79
N ILE A 190 -28.37 -1.11 -8.67
CA ILE A 190 -28.03 -1.15 -10.11
C ILE A 190 -26.91 -0.14 -10.40
N LEU A 191 -25.67 -0.62 -10.52
CA LEU A 191 -24.47 0.20 -10.74
C LEU A 191 -24.37 0.80 -12.14
N SER A 192 -24.88 0.14 -13.18
CA SER A 192 -24.81 0.67 -14.56
C SER A 192 -25.98 0.19 -15.43
N ILE A 193 -26.35 0.99 -16.44
CA ILE A 193 -27.43 0.71 -17.40
C ILE A 193 -26.96 1.09 -18.80
N HIS A 194 -27.09 0.17 -19.75
CA HIS A 194 -26.74 0.31 -21.16
C HIS A 194 -27.91 -0.16 -22.04
N PHE A 195 -28.61 0.79 -22.67
CA PHE A 195 -29.73 0.49 -23.56
C PHE A 195 -29.24 -0.01 -24.92
N PRO A 196 -29.88 -1.03 -25.54
CA PRO A 196 -29.54 -1.47 -26.87
C PRO A 196 -29.98 -0.44 -27.93
N ALA A 197 -29.08 -0.13 -28.87
CA ALA A 197 -29.47 0.61 -30.08
C ALA A 197 -30.56 -0.14 -30.85
N SER A 198 -31.48 0.59 -31.48
CA SER A 198 -32.71 0.03 -32.06
C SER A 198 -32.45 -0.85 -33.30
N GLY A 199 -32.63 -2.17 -33.19
CA GLY A 199 -32.46 -3.09 -34.31
C GLY A 199 -33.02 -4.52 -34.12
N THR A 200 -34.24 -4.74 -34.62
CA THR A 200 -34.86 -6.05 -34.97
C THR A 200 -34.96 -7.16 -33.88
N LYS A 201 -35.64 -8.29 -34.20
CA LYS A 201 -36.29 -9.20 -33.21
C LYS A 201 -35.77 -10.65 -33.22
N ARG A 202 -35.93 -11.31 -32.06
CA ARG A 202 -35.57 -12.73 -31.76
C ARG A 202 -36.47 -13.77 -32.47
N ALA A 203 -35.94 -14.99 -32.66
CA ALA A 203 -36.69 -16.27 -32.62
C ALA A 203 -35.73 -17.48 -32.41
N GLY A 204 -36.18 -18.63 -31.89
CA GLY A 204 -35.49 -19.94 -32.11
C GLY A 204 -34.87 -20.72 -30.93
N ASP A 205 -35.32 -20.50 -29.71
CA ASP A 205 -34.93 -21.12 -28.41
C ASP A 205 -34.66 -22.68 -28.34
N LYS A 206 -33.81 -23.11 -27.37
CA LYS A 206 -33.57 -24.50 -26.82
C LYS A 206 -32.72 -25.52 -27.66
N ARG A 207 -31.98 -26.50 -27.08
CA ARG A 207 -31.78 -26.99 -25.67
C ARG A 207 -30.47 -27.81 -25.49
N THR A 208 -29.85 -27.73 -24.29
CA THR A 208 -29.08 -28.76 -23.49
C THR A 208 -28.51 -30.03 -24.17
N TYR A 209 -27.29 -30.51 -23.85
CA TYR A 209 -26.94 -31.11 -22.54
C TYR A 209 -25.43 -31.38 -22.29
N SER A 210 -25.10 -31.62 -21.01
CA SER A 210 -23.97 -32.41 -20.46
C SER A 210 -22.61 -31.73 -20.20
N THR A 211 -21.87 -32.33 -19.24
CA THR A 211 -20.66 -31.85 -18.56
C THR A 211 -19.56 -32.91 -18.58
N MET A 212 -18.27 -32.53 -18.64
CA MET A 212 -17.25 -33.13 -17.76
C MET A 212 -15.89 -32.40 -17.75
N ALA A 213 -15.11 -32.71 -16.71
CA ALA A 213 -13.66 -32.52 -16.52
C ALA A 213 -13.08 -31.09 -16.41
N GLN A 214 -12.20 -30.94 -15.41
CA GLN A 214 -11.21 -29.85 -15.29
C GLN A 214 -9.84 -30.39 -15.70
N GLN A 215 -8.99 -29.59 -16.35
CA GLN A 215 -7.55 -29.58 -16.11
C GLN A 215 -6.87 -28.37 -16.78
N GLN A 216 -5.91 -27.77 -16.08
CA GLN A 216 -4.79 -27.03 -16.68
C GLN A 216 -3.70 -28.06 -17.03
N SER A 217 -2.81 -27.88 -18.01
CA SER A 217 -2.55 -26.73 -18.89
C SER A 217 -2.04 -27.23 -20.26
N SER A 218 -1.88 -26.32 -21.23
CA SER A 218 -1.19 -26.51 -22.53
C SER A 218 -1.81 -27.51 -23.53
N LEU A 219 -1.80 -27.18 -24.82
CA LEU A 219 -2.02 -28.14 -25.91
C LEU A 219 -0.73 -28.94 -26.13
N GLY A 220 -0.49 -29.90 -25.25
CA GLY A 220 0.70 -30.75 -25.29
C GLY A 220 0.90 -31.48 -26.62
N ILE A 221 2.12 -31.98 -26.83
CA ILE A 221 2.43 -32.87 -27.95
C ILE A 221 2.12 -34.31 -27.52
N THR A 222 1.23 -34.99 -28.24
CA THR A 222 0.98 -36.41 -28.02
C THR A 222 2.17 -37.26 -28.45
N SER A 223 2.28 -38.47 -27.91
CA SER A 223 3.25 -39.47 -28.35
C SER A 223 3.05 -39.94 -29.81
N THR A 224 1.94 -39.55 -30.46
CA THR A 224 1.68 -39.77 -31.90
C THR A 224 2.22 -38.62 -32.74
N GLU A 225 1.93 -37.36 -32.37
CA GLU A 225 2.49 -36.17 -33.02
C GLU A 225 4.03 -36.18 -32.92
N TYR A 226 4.57 -36.54 -31.76
CA TYR A 226 6.02 -36.66 -31.55
C TYR A 226 6.68 -37.64 -32.54
N LYS A 227 6.02 -38.77 -32.83
CA LYS A 227 6.53 -39.79 -33.77
C LYS A 227 6.37 -39.39 -35.25
N ILE A 228 5.39 -38.54 -35.57
CA ILE A 228 5.10 -38.14 -36.96
C ILE A 228 5.85 -36.87 -37.36
N ALA A 229 6.13 -35.97 -36.42
CA ALA A 229 6.93 -34.76 -36.66
C ALA A 229 8.37 -35.07 -37.10
N LYS A 230 8.97 -36.16 -36.59
CA LYS A 230 10.33 -36.68 -36.89
C LYS A 230 11.52 -35.75 -36.55
N ASN A 231 11.32 -34.44 -36.50
CA ASN A 231 12.32 -33.44 -36.12
C ASN A 231 11.67 -32.32 -35.27
N GLU A 232 12.45 -31.68 -34.41
CA GLU A 232 12.00 -30.61 -33.52
C GLU A 232 11.40 -29.39 -34.23
N ASN A 233 11.84 -29.09 -35.46
CA ASN A 233 11.31 -27.96 -36.22
C ASN A 233 9.80 -28.13 -36.51
N ILE A 234 9.34 -29.37 -36.74
CA ILE A 234 7.92 -29.67 -36.88
C ILE A 234 7.22 -29.76 -35.52
N LEU A 235 7.91 -30.19 -34.45
CA LEU A 235 7.35 -30.11 -33.08
C LEU A 235 7.00 -28.67 -32.71
N LYS A 236 7.86 -27.69 -33.04
CA LYS A 236 7.62 -26.25 -32.81
C LYS A 236 6.38 -25.73 -33.58
N TYR A 237 6.03 -26.32 -34.72
CA TYR A 237 4.75 -26.05 -35.38
C TYR A 237 3.55 -26.63 -34.61
N PHE A 238 3.66 -27.85 -34.06
CA PHE A 238 2.61 -28.38 -33.17
C PHE A 238 2.46 -27.57 -31.88
N GLU A 239 3.55 -27.18 -31.21
CA GLU A 239 3.53 -26.40 -29.96
C GLU A 239 2.84 -25.04 -30.09
N ASN A 240 2.94 -24.41 -31.27
CA ASN A 240 2.46 -23.05 -31.50
C ASN A 240 1.12 -22.99 -32.28
N ARG A 241 0.43 -24.12 -32.49
CA ARG A 241 -0.91 -24.19 -33.13
C ARG A 241 -1.99 -23.52 -32.30
N ASP A 242 -3.04 -23.00 -32.96
CA ASP A 242 -4.11 -22.26 -32.27
C ASP A 242 -5.11 -23.19 -31.58
N LEU A 243 -5.42 -24.32 -32.22
CA LEU A 243 -6.33 -25.37 -31.77
C LEU A 243 -5.87 -26.73 -32.31
N THR A 244 -6.30 -27.84 -31.71
CA THR A 244 -6.18 -29.17 -32.34
C THR A 244 -7.27 -29.37 -33.39
N CYS A 245 -7.04 -30.31 -34.30
CA CYS A 245 -8.03 -30.75 -35.28
C CYS A 245 -9.32 -31.25 -34.62
N ASN A 246 -9.26 -31.70 -33.35
CA ASN A 246 -10.42 -32.21 -32.62
C ASN A 246 -11.08 -31.20 -31.68
N ASP A 247 -10.53 -29.99 -31.49
CA ASP A 247 -11.15 -28.95 -30.66
C ASP A 247 -12.22 -28.15 -31.41
N LEU A 248 -12.21 -28.18 -32.74
CA LEU A 248 -13.10 -27.37 -33.58
C LEU A 248 -14.58 -27.69 -33.36
N ARG A 249 -15.36 -26.68 -32.94
CA ARG A 249 -16.81 -26.76 -32.71
C ARG A 249 -17.55 -25.66 -33.49
N ARG A 250 -18.87 -25.56 -33.31
CA ARG A 250 -19.72 -24.61 -34.06
C ARG A 250 -19.52 -23.16 -33.63
N GLU A 251 -19.11 -22.95 -32.40
CA GLU A 251 -18.68 -21.70 -31.78
C GLU A 251 -17.37 -21.16 -32.36
N ASP A 252 -16.64 -21.96 -33.15
CA ASP A 252 -15.50 -21.50 -33.95
C ASP A 252 -15.89 -21.02 -35.35
N VAL A 253 -17.13 -21.28 -35.80
CA VAL A 253 -17.58 -20.91 -37.15
C VAL A 253 -17.49 -19.40 -37.36
N GLY A 254 -16.70 -18.99 -38.35
CA GLY A 254 -16.36 -17.60 -38.62
C GLY A 254 -14.97 -17.17 -38.13
N LYS A 255 -14.32 -17.91 -37.22
CA LYS A 255 -12.92 -17.70 -36.84
C LYS A 255 -11.99 -18.21 -37.94
N THR A 256 -10.86 -17.53 -38.11
CA THR A 256 -9.69 -18.07 -38.82
C THR A 256 -8.82 -18.80 -37.80
N VAL A 257 -8.32 -19.99 -38.13
CA VAL A 257 -7.53 -20.85 -37.23
C VAL A 257 -6.30 -21.40 -37.93
N THR A 258 -5.19 -21.52 -37.18
CA THR A 258 -3.96 -22.20 -37.60
C THR A 258 -3.92 -23.60 -37.02
N LEU A 259 -4.00 -24.60 -37.90
CA LEU A 259 -3.97 -26.02 -37.55
C LEU A 259 -2.68 -26.65 -38.05
N VAL A 260 -2.17 -27.66 -37.33
CA VAL A 260 -1.02 -28.46 -37.74
C VAL A 260 -1.38 -29.93 -37.57
N GLY A 261 -1.12 -30.74 -38.60
CA GLY A 261 -1.50 -32.15 -38.66
C GLY A 261 -1.04 -32.79 -39.96
N TRP A 262 -1.37 -34.05 -40.22
CA TRP A 262 -0.98 -34.79 -41.41
C TRP A 262 -2.17 -35.30 -42.22
N ILE A 263 -1.91 -35.63 -43.49
CA ILE A 263 -2.90 -36.30 -44.35
C ILE A 263 -3.08 -37.76 -43.89
N PRO A 264 -4.31 -38.24 -43.59
CA PRO A 264 -4.55 -39.64 -43.26
C PRO A 264 -4.11 -40.64 -44.33
N SER A 265 -3.78 -41.87 -43.92
CA SER A 265 -3.33 -42.95 -44.81
C SER A 265 -4.46 -43.62 -45.60
N THR A 266 -5.40 -42.83 -46.12
CA THR A 266 -6.45 -43.22 -47.07
C THR A 266 -7.04 -41.95 -47.67
N LYS A 267 -6.41 -41.41 -48.72
CA LYS A 267 -6.98 -40.32 -49.53
C LYS A 267 -8.31 -40.74 -50.14
N ASN A 268 -9.39 -40.17 -49.61
CA ASN A 268 -10.73 -40.30 -50.15
C ASN A 268 -11.08 -39.04 -50.94
N ASN A 269 -11.01 -39.10 -52.27
CA ASN A 269 -11.22 -37.96 -53.18
C ASN A 269 -12.60 -37.27 -53.06
N LYS A 270 -13.52 -37.76 -52.22
CA LYS A 270 -14.79 -37.11 -51.89
C LYS A 270 -14.74 -36.20 -50.65
N PHE A 271 -13.78 -36.39 -49.74
CA PHE A 271 -13.69 -35.64 -48.48
C PHE A 271 -12.24 -35.49 -48.03
N LEU A 272 -11.69 -34.28 -48.14
CA LEU A 272 -10.34 -33.95 -47.67
C LEU A 272 -10.31 -33.87 -46.15
N GLN A 273 -9.31 -34.43 -45.49
CA GLN A 273 -9.21 -34.46 -44.03
C GLN A 273 -7.79 -34.17 -43.54
N LEU A 274 -7.70 -33.43 -42.44
CA LEU A 274 -6.47 -33.22 -41.66
C LEU A 274 -6.61 -33.98 -40.34
N LYS A 275 -5.56 -34.68 -39.92
CA LYS A 275 -5.52 -35.44 -38.66
C LYS A 275 -4.32 -35.02 -37.82
N ASP A 276 -4.51 -34.94 -36.51
CA ASP A 276 -3.43 -34.75 -35.54
C ASP A 276 -3.46 -35.82 -34.44
N GLY A 277 -2.80 -35.56 -33.30
CA GLY A 277 -2.74 -36.48 -32.16
C GLY A 277 -4.06 -36.61 -31.40
N TYR A 278 -4.97 -35.63 -31.54
CA TYR A 278 -6.20 -35.50 -30.78
C TYR A 278 -7.43 -35.92 -31.58
N GLY A 279 -7.40 -35.80 -32.92
CA GLY A 279 -8.47 -36.28 -33.79
C GLY A 279 -8.33 -35.79 -35.23
N GLN A 280 -9.46 -35.55 -35.89
CA GLN A 280 -9.45 -35.18 -37.31
C GLN A 280 -10.59 -34.22 -37.67
N THR A 281 -10.32 -33.33 -38.62
CA THR A 281 -11.29 -32.37 -39.18
C THR A 281 -11.34 -32.50 -40.70
N GLN A 282 -12.43 -32.02 -41.29
CA GLN A 282 -12.59 -31.98 -42.75
C GLN A 282 -12.20 -30.61 -43.29
N LEU A 283 -11.55 -30.62 -44.45
CA LEU A 283 -11.14 -29.44 -45.18
C LEU A 283 -12.08 -29.22 -46.37
N MET A 284 -12.42 -27.96 -46.62
CA MET A 284 -13.02 -27.49 -47.86
C MET A 284 -11.96 -26.59 -48.53
N ILE A 285 -11.50 -26.98 -49.71
CA ILE A 285 -10.55 -26.19 -50.49
C ILE A 285 -11.28 -25.78 -51.78
N GLU A 286 -11.57 -24.48 -51.90
CA GLU A 286 -12.26 -23.90 -53.06
C GLU A 286 -11.28 -23.47 -54.17
N ASP A 287 -10.03 -23.18 -53.80
CA ASP A 287 -8.95 -22.83 -54.72
C ASP A 287 -8.33 -24.10 -55.35
N GLN A 288 -8.34 -24.18 -56.69
CA GLN A 288 -7.81 -25.33 -57.43
C GLN A 288 -6.30 -25.53 -57.24
N SER A 289 -5.52 -24.45 -57.05
CA SER A 289 -4.07 -24.53 -56.82
C SER A 289 -3.75 -25.11 -55.44
N LEU A 290 -4.50 -24.71 -54.41
CA LEU A 290 -4.40 -25.30 -53.08
C LEU A 290 -4.89 -26.76 -53.06
N MET A 291 -5.95 -27.08 -53.83
CA MET A 291 -6.45 -28.44 -54.01
C MET A 291 -5.39 -29.33 -54.66
N ASP A 292 -4.77 -28.89 -55.76
CA ASP A 292 -3.75 -29.66 -56.49
C ASP A 292 -2.48 -29.86 -55.63
N THR A 293 -2.12 -28.87 -54.83
CA THR A 293 -1.03 -28.95 -53.83
C THR A 293 -1.35 -29.99 -52.74
N PHE A 294 -2.55 -29.97 -52.17
CA PHE A 294 -2.97 -30.97 -51.17
C PHE A 294 -3.07 -32.38 -51.76
N MET A 295 -3.58 -32.50 -52.99
CA MET A 295 -3.77 -33.78 -53.67
C MET A 295 -2.46 -34.41 -54.18
N SER A 296 -1.44 -33.61 -54.51
CA SER A 296 -0.10 -34.10 -54.86
C SER A 296 0.78 -34.44 -53.65
N THR A 297 0.58 -33.78 -52.51
CA THR A 297 1.36 -34.03 -51.27
C THR A 297 1.20 -35.48 -50.77
N PRO A 298 2.27 -36.24 -50.44
CA PRO A 298 2.16 -37.63 -50.00
C PRO A 298 1.35 -37.82 -48.71
N GLU A 299 0.76 -39.01 -48.52
CA GLU A 299 0.09 -39.38 -47.27
C GLU A 299 1.07 -39.39 -46.08
N GLN A 300 0.58 -39.11 -44.87
CA GLN A 300 1.36 -38.89 -43.64
C GLN A 300 2.35 -37.70 -43.66
N THR A 301 2.39 -36.90 -44.71
CA THR A 301 3.12 -35.61 -44.69
C THR A 301 2.42 -34.62 -43.77
N VAL A 302 3.19 -33.86 -42.99
CA VAL A 302 2.67 -32.83 -42.08
C VAL A 302 2.44 -31.52 -42.84
N LEU A 303 1.32 -30.88 -42.55
CA LEU A 303 0.87 -29.61 -43.11
C LEU A 303 0.60 -28.62 -41.98
N GLN A 304 0.92 -27.34 -42.23
CA GLN A 304 0.27 -26.22 -41.56
C GLN A 304 -0.88 -25.74 -42.46
N ILE A 305 -2.07 -25.59 -41.89
CA ILE A 305 -3.26 -25.10 -42.59
C ILE A 305 -3.81 -23.89 -41.87
N VAL A 306 -4.00 -22.81 -42.62
CA VAL A 306 -4.75 -21.63 -42.18
C VAL A 306 -6.08 -21.62 -42.93
N GLY A 307 -7.17 -21.46 -42.20
CA GLY A 307 -8.49 -21.45 -42.81
C GLY A 307 -9.58 -20.95 -41.88
N LYS A 308 -10.74 -20.62 -42.46
CA LYS A 308 -11.92 -20.14 -41.75
C LYS A 308 -12.87 -21.30 -41.47
N VAL A 309 -13.25 -21.49 -40.22
CA VAL A 309 -14.18 -22.57 -39.85
C VAL A 309 -15.58 -22.23 -40.38
N LEU A 310 -16.21 -23.19 -41.08
CA LEU A 310 -17.56 -23.11 -41.62
C LEU A 310 -18.49 -24.14 -40.97
N SER A 311 -19.77 -23.81 -40.86
CA SER A 311 -20.81 -24.75 -40.42
C SER A 311 -21.33 -25.59 -41.59
N ARG A 312 -21.39 -26.91 -41.44
CA ARG A 312 -21.95 -27.76 -42.50
C ARG A 312 -23.46 -27.53 -42.68
N PRO A 313 -23.99 -27.60 -43.92
CA PRO A 313 -25.43 -27.67 -44.17
C PRO A 313 -26.08 -28.84 -43.41
N LYS A 314 -27.31 -28.67 -42.92
CA LYS A 314 -27.95 -29.62 -41.99
C LYS A 314 -28.07 -31.08 -42.51
N ALA A 315 -28.08 -31.28 -43.83
CA ALA A 315 -28.11 -32.61 -44.44
C ALA A 315 -26.74 -33.33 -44.45
N ASN A 316 -25.63 -32.58 -44.34
CA ASN A 316 -24.26 -33.07 -44.50
C ASN A 316 -23.48 -33.12 -43.16
N ILE A 317 -24.16 -32.98 -42.03
CA ILE A 317 -23.59 -33.11 -40.69
C ILE A 317 -23.30 -34.59 -40.42
N ASN A 318 -22.04 -34.93 -40.17
CA ASN A 318 -21.66 -36.29 -39.81
C ASN A 318 -21.65 -36.46 -38.29
N LEU A 319 -22.80 -36.86 -37.72
CA LEU A 319 -22.97 -37.08 -36.28
C LEU A 319 -22.10 -38.20 -35.66
N LYS A 320 -21.22 -38.86 -36.44
CA LYS A 320 -20.27 -39.86 -35.94
C LYS A 320 -18.98 -39.25 -35.35
N TYR A 321 -18.71 -37.97 -35.61
CA TYR A 321 -17.52 -37.27 -35.11
C TYR A 321 -17.92 -35.91 -34.52
N ASP A 322 -17.27 -35.49 -33.43
CA ASP A 322 -17.61 -34.22 -32.74
C ASP A 322 -17.34 -32.99 -33.62
N THR A 323 -16.32 -33.07 -34.48
CA THR A 323 -16.00 -32.08 -35.53
C THR A 323 -16.94 -32.14 -36.73
N GLY A 324 -17.79 -33.17 -36.85
CA GLY A 324 -18.62 -33.46 -38.03
C GLY A 324 -19.76 -32.48 -38.31
N ALA A 325 -19.96 -31.48 -37.44
CA ALA A 325 -20.87 -30.35 -37.65
C ALA A 325 -20.19 -29.12 -38.30
N VAL A 326 -18.87 -29.15 -38.46
CA VAL A 326 -18.05 -28.09 -39.08
C VAL A 326 -17.06 -28.66 -40.12
N GLU A 327 -16.48 -27.77 -40.90
CA GLU A 327 -15.37 -28.02 -41.82
C GLU A 327 -14.57 -26.72 -42.01
N VAL A 328 -13.29 -26.82 -42.36
CA VAL A 328 -12.40 -25.64 -42.48
C VAL A 328 -12.29 -25.24 -43.94
N SER A 329 -12.79 -24.05 -44.29
CA SER A 329 -12.52 -23.41 -45.59
C SER A 329 -11.08 -22.93 -45.60
N VAL A 330 -10.23 -23.62 -46.35
CA VAL A 330 -8.78 -23.41 -46.33
C VAL A 330 -8.41 -22.20 -47.17
N THR A 331 -7.69 -21.26 -46.58
CA THR A 331 -7.15 -20.07 -47.25
C THR A 331 -5.64 -20.16 -47.48
N SER A 332 -4.94 -21.09 -46.81
CA SER A 332 -3.54 -21.42 -47.10
C SER A 332 -3.18 -22.84 -46.64
N VAL A 333 -2.35 -23.52 -47.43
CA VAL A 333 -1.70 -24.80 -47.10
C VAL A 333 -0.19 -24.62 -47.23
N LYS A 334 0.57 -24.86 -46.16
CA LYS A 334 2.03 -25.00 -46.19
C LYS A 334 2.40 -26.45 -45.89
N VAL A 335 3.11 -27.10 -46.82
CA VAL A 335 3.72 -28.42 -46.57
C VAL A 335 4.94 -28.19 -45.66
N LEU A 336 5.06 -28.96 -44.58
CA LEU A 336 6.17 -28.84 -43.64
C LEU A 336 7.20 -29.93 -43.89
N ASN A 337 8.38 -29.54 -44.39
CA ASN A 337 9.52 -30.42 -44.58
C ASN A 337 10.35 -30.51 -43.28
N PRO A 338 10.78 -31.71 -42.81
CA PRO A 338 11.55 -31.83 -41.57
C PRO A 338 12.89 -31.09 -41.55
N ASP A 339 13.47 -30.83 -42.73
CA ASP A 339 14.78 -30.15 -42.86
C ASP A 339 14.67 -28.61 -42.86
N ASP A 340 13.46 -28.06 -43.01
CA ASP A 340 13.23 -26.61 -43.03
C ASP A 340 13.30 -26.03 -41.60
N PRO A 341 13.80 -24.79 -41.41
CA PRO A 341 13.76 -24.11 -40.12
C PRO A 341 12.33 -23.71 -39.70
N TYR A 342 12.10 -23.56 -38.40
CA TYR A 342 10.84 -23.04 -37.88
C TYR A 342 10.73 -21.52 -38.11
N GLU A 343 9.79 -21.08 -38.95
CA GLU A 343 9.62 -19.68 -39.35
C GLU A 343 8.56 -18.90 -38.53
N GLY A 344 8.00 -19.51 -37.47
CA GLY A 344 6.93 -18.89 -36.68
C GLY A 344 7.40 -18.12 -35.44
N PRO A 345 6.50 -17.39 -34.75
CA PRO A 345 6.79 -16.75 -33.48
C PRO A 345 6.90 -17.78 -32.35
N ILE A 346 8.09 -17.94 -31.77
CA ILE A 346 8.38 -18.92 -30.71
C ILE A 346 7.84 -18.40 -29.35
N LYS A 347 6.68 -18.91 -28.90
CA LYS A 347 6.02 -18.55 -27.63
C LYS A 347 6.74 -19.07 -26.35
N VAL A 348 8.02 -19.46 -26.45
CA VAL A 348 8.75 -20.22 -25.41
C VAL A 348 9.95 -19.44 -24.83
N LYS A 349 10.28 -18.26 -25.38
CA LYS A 349 11.48 -17.49 -24.97
C LYS A 349 11.43 -16.88 -23.56
N GLU A 350 10.27 -16.90 -22.89
CA GLU A 350 10.10 -16.39 -21.52
C GLU A 350 10.64 -17.35 -20.43
N LYS A 351 10.98 -18.61 -20.76
CA LYS A 351 11.25 -19.66 -19.77
C LYS A 351 12.72 -19.92 -19.42
N LEU A 352 13.61 -18.97 -19.71
CA LEU A 352 15.07 -19.14 -19.50
C LEU A 352 15.78 -17.93 -18.83
N GLN A 353 15.02 -17.05 -18.15
CA GLN A 353 15.59 -16.02 -17.27
C GLN A 353 14.70 -15.78 -16.05
N LYS A 354 15.34 -15.55 -14.90
CA LYS A 354 14.79 -15.53 -13.52
C LYS A 354 14.14 -16.85 -13.06
N MET A 355 14.53 -17.32 -11.87
CA MET A 355 13.66 -18.19 -11.06
C MET A 355 12.49 -17.33 -10.59
N SER A 356 11.25 -17.80 -10.68
CA SER A 356 10.13 -17.00 -10.16
C SER A 356 10.08 -17.08 -8.62
N ILE A 357 9.54 -16.04 -7.98
CA ILE A 357 9.24 -16.10 -6.54
C ILE A 357 8.25 -17.23 -6.24
N ASP A 358 7.39 -17.57 -7.19
CA ASP A 358 6.37 -18.59 -7.00
C ASP A 358 6.99 -20.02 -7.05
N ASP A 359 8.11 -20.22 -7.77
CA ASP A 359 8.94 -21.44 -7.68
C ASP A 359 9.68 -21.52 -6.33
N LEU A 360 10.23 -20.39 -5.85
CA LEU A 360 10.93 -20.31 -4.56
C LEU A 360 9.97 -20.52 -3.37
N GLU A 361 8.77 -19.95 -3.44
CA GLU A 361 7.69 -20.24 -2.49
C GLU A 361 7.23 -21.69 -2.60
N ALA A 362 7.19 -22.29 -3.79
CA ALA A 362 6.84 -23.70 -3.96
C ALA A 362 7.87 -24.64 -3.33
N ASP A 363 9.18 -24.36 -3.44
CA ASP A 363 10.22 -25.14 -2.76
C ASP A 363 10.22 -24.93 -1.23
N GLU A 364 10.06 -23.70 -0.74
CA GLU A 364 9.94 -23.43 0.71
C GLU A 364 8.66 -24.08 1.29
N ALA A 365 7.54 -24.04 0.56
CA ALA A 365 6.29 -24.71 0.94
C ALA A 365 6.37 -26.23 0.81
N ALA A 366 7.08 -26.78 -0.17
CA ALA A 366 7.31 -28.21 -0.29
C ALA A 366 8.21 -28.73 0.84
N ALA A 367 9.19 -27.95 1.30
CA ALA A 367 9.95 -28.24 2.51
C ALA A 367 9.06 -28.19 3.77
N ALA A 368 8.24 -27.15 3.92
CA ALA A 368 7.31 -27.02 5.05
C ALA A 368 6.25 -28.15 5.10
N ALA A 369 5.74 -28.58 3.94
CA ALA A 369 4.79 -29.70 3.83
C ALA A 369 5.43 -31.05 4.21
N ARG A 370 6.71 -31.28 3.85
CA ARG A 370 7.47 -32.46 4.30
C ARG A 370 7.66 -32.45 5.83
N ASN A 371 7.97 -31.30 6.42
CA ASN A 371 8.06 -31.15 7.88
C ASN A 371 6.72 -31.45 8.58
N ALA A 372 5.59 -31.01 8.04
CA ALA A 372 4.27 -31.25 8.62
C ALA A 372 3.87 -32.74 8.67
N ILE A 373 4.34 -33.54 7.70
CA ILE A 373 4.06 -34.99 7.64
C ILE A 373 4.85 -35.78 8.70
N SER A 374 6.01 -35.27 9.16
CA SER A 374 6.80 -35.93 10.21
C SER A 374 6.31 -35.65 11.64
N ALA A 375 5.33 -34.77 11.83
CA ALA A 375 4.84 -34.35 13.14
C ALA A 375 3.66 -35.19 13.68
N ASN A 376 3.23 -36.23 12.94
CA ASN A 376 1.98 -36.94 13.21
C ASN A 376 2.14 -38.47 13.11
N ASN A 377 2.92 -39.06 14.02
CA ASN A 377 2.97 -40.51 14.24
C ASN A 377 3.42 -40.86 15.68
N GLY A 378 2.48 -41.37 16.45
CA GLY A 378 2.65 -42.02 17.76
C GLY A 378 1.29 -42.62 18.15
N GLU A 379 1.18 -43.82 18.72
CA GLU A 379 2.20 -44.79 19.13
C GLU A 379 1.75 -46.21 18.73
N GLY A 380 2.67 -47.18 18.74
CA GLY A 380 2.40 -48.60 18.48
C GLY A 380 3.54 -49.46 19.00
N ASP A 381 3.22 -50.47 19.78
CA ASP A 381 4.17 -51.08 20.73
C ASP A 381 5.17 -52.10 20.15
N VAL A 382 6.23 -52.28 20.93
CA VAL A 382 7.41 -53.18 20.81
C VAL A 382 7.15 -54.58 20.19
N ASP A 383 7.99 -54.99 19.22
CA ASP A 383 9.06 -56.02 19.40
C ASP A 383 10.00 -56.14 18.15
N GLY A 384 11.18 -56.76 18.29
CA GLY A 384 11.90 -57.38 17.17
C GLY A 384 13.15 -56.68 16.58
N SER A 385 14.28 -56.71 17.31
CA SER A 385 15.68 -56.92 16.84
C SER A 385 16.28 -56.24 15.57
N GLU A 386 17.55 -55.79 15.76
CA GLU A 386 18.67 -55.73 14.79
C GLU A 386 18.98 -54.47 13.92
N THR A 387 20.17 -53.90 14.22
CA THR A 387 21.08 -53.07 13.40
C THR A 387 20.71 -51.60 13.08
N SER A 388 21.74 -50.73 13.05
CA SER A 388 21.59 -49.27 13.24
C SER A 388 22.25 -48.43 12.14
N PRO A 389 21.53 -47.47 11.54
CA PRO A 389 22.11 -46.35 10.77
C PRO A 389 21.82 -44.99 11.43
N ALA A 390 22.10 -44.85 12.73
CA ALA A 390 21.64 -43.73 13.56
C ALA A 390 22.26 -42.34 13.23
N SER A 391 23.44 -42.30 12.60
CA SER A 391 24.19 -41.07 12.36
C SER A 391 23.61 -40.16 11.26
N THR A 392 22.96 -40.74 10.24
CA THR A 392 22.46 -39.96 9.09
C THR A 392 21.16 -39.22 9.40
N ALA A 393 20.30 -39.77 10.28
CA ALA A 393 18.99 -39.19 10.58
C ALA A 393 19.10 -37.85 11.33
N GLN A 394 20.02 -37.75 12.30
CA GLN A 394 20.21 -36.52 13.08
C GLN A 394 20.66 -35.35 12.20
N ALA A 395 21.60 -35.58 11.27
CA ALA A 395 22.10 -34.55 10.35
C ALA A 395 21.02 -33.97 9.42
N ILE A 396 19.99 -34.74 9.07
CA ILE A 396 18.87 -34.28 8.22
C ILE A 396 17.88 -33.45 9.03
N VAL A 397 17.55 -33.87 10.26
CA VAL A 397 16.66 -33.13 11.17
C VAL A 397 17.26 -31.77 11.56
N GLU A 398 18.58 -31.72 11.77
CA GLU A 398 19.29 -30.49 12.13
C GLU A 398 19.34 -29.45 10.98
N GLN A 399 19.23 -29.89 9.72
CA GLN A 399 19.11 -29.00 8.56
C GLN A 399 17.68 -28.45 8.31
N GLN A 400 16.65 -29.06 8.90
CA GLN A 400 15.24 -28.75 8.59
C GLN A 400 14.48 -27.98 9.67
N ARG A 401 15.13 -27.64 10.80
CA ARG A 401 14.63 -26.58 11.68
C ARG A 401 14.73 -25.23 10.96
N GLN A 402 13.61 -24.50 10.87
CA GLN A 402 13.62 -23.11 10.41
C GLN A 402 14.59 -22.32 11.30
N LYS A 403 15.54 -21.63 10.69
CA LYS A 403 16.74 -21.11 11.39
C LYS A 403 16.41 -19.87 12.22
N VAL A 404 15.81 -20.08 13.39
CA VAL A 404 15.57 -19.05 14.40
C VAL A 404 16.91 -18.41 14.77
N ALA A 405 16.92 -17.07 14.89
CA ALA A 405 18.11 -16.37 15.35
C ALA A 405 18.37 -16.72 16.82
N ASP A 406 19.55 -17.26 17.11
CA ASP A 406 20.03 -17.47 18.47
C ASP A 406 20.26 -16.10 19.12
N THR A 407 19.40 -15.75 20.09
CA THR A 407 19.41 -14.44 20.77
C THR A 407 20.17 -14.46 22.09
N ASN A 408 20.80 -15.59 22.44
CA ASN A 408 21.51 -15.78 23.71
C ASN A 408 23.02 -15.96 23.48
N LYS A 409 23.42 -16.39 22.28
CA LYS A 409 24.81 -16.32 21.82
C LYS A 409 25.38 -14.91 21.99
N PHE A 410 26.57 -14.86 22.58
CA PHE A 410 27.29 -13.63 22.95
C PHE A 410 26.60 -12.76 24.03
N ALA A 411 25.71 -13.32 24.86
CA ALA A 411 25.11 -12.65 26.01
C ALA A 411 25.34 -13.43 27.33
N ASP A 412 25.37 -12.73 28.48
CA ASP A 412 25.33 -13.34 29.82
C ASP A 412 23.88 -13.68 30.21
N ARG A 413 23.31 -14.66 29.50
CA ARG A 413 22.01 -15.29 29.77
C ARG A 413 21.97 -16.62 29.03
N THR A 414 21.23 -17.61 29.54
CA THR A 414 20.94 -18.83 28.78
C THR A 414 19.71 -18.66 27.90
N HIS A 415 18.74 -17.85 28.35
CA HIS A 415 17.47 -17.61 27.68
C HIS A 415 17.07 -16.13 27.68
N ASN A 416 16.24 -15.74 26.71
CA ASN A 416 15.52 -14.47 26.69
C ASN A 416 14.22 -14.55 27.51
N CYS A 417 13.61 -13.41 27.82
CA CYS A 417 12.42 -13.36 28.66
C CYS A 417 11.11 -13.75 27.93
N GLY A 418 11.15 -14.13 26.65
CA GLY A 418 9.97 -14.44 25.83
C GLY A 418 9.82 -15.89 25.37
N GLU A 419 10.90 -16.68 25.40
CA GLU A 419 10.96 -17.99 24.73
C GLU A 419 10.74 -19.20 25.64
N LEU A 420 10.70 -19.04 26.97
CA LEU A 420 10.52 -20.16 27.90
C LEU A 420 9.11 -20.77 27.80
N THR A 421 9.04 -22.08 27.63
CA THR A 421 7.83 -22.88 27.46
C THR A 421 7.75 -24.01 28.49
N SER A 422 6.78 -24.92 28.33
CA SER A 422 6.67 -26.13 29.13
C SER A 422 7.78 -27.17 28.87
N ASN A 423 8.57 -27.04 27.80
CA ASN A 423 9.63 -27.99 27.47
C ASN A 423 10.83 -27.82 28.42
N GLU A 424 11.12 -26.58 28.82
CA GLU A 424 12.28 -26.21 29.65
C GLU A 424 12.03 -26.43 31.16
N ILE A 425 10.94 -27.12 31.54
CA ILE A 425 10.57 -27.36 32.94
C ILE A 425 11.62 -28.21 33.67
N ASN A 426 11.98 -27.77 34.88
CA ASN A 426 13.10 -28.23 35.73
C ASN A 426 14.51 -27.80 35.25
N GLU A 427 14.66 -27.10 34.11
CA GLU A 427 15.97 -26.61 33.70
C GLU A 427 16.45 -25.43 34.55
N LYS A 428 17.76 -25.34 34.74
CA LYS A 428 18.42 -24.17 35.34
C LYS A 428 18.70 -23.13 34.27
N VAL A 429 18.14 -21.94 34.45
CA VAL A 429 18.21 -20.86 33.46
C VAL A 429 18.75 -19.57 34.07
N VAL A 430 19.39 -18.77 33.22
CA VAL A 430 19.79 -17.40 33.51
C VAL A 430 19.05 -16.48 32.54
N ILE A 431 18.28 -15.52 33.07
CA ILE A 431 17.59 -14.49 32.27
C ILE A 431 17.94 -13.08 32.75
N CYS A 432 17.98 -12.14 31.81
CA CYS A 432 18.35 -10.74 32.05
C CYS A 432 17.34 -9.80 31.37
N GLY A 433 16.87 -8.78 32.09
CA GLY A 433 15.86 -7.85 31.58
C GLY A 433 15.53 -6.69 32.52
N TRP A 434 14.42 -6.01 32.24
CA TRP A 434 13.86 -4.93 33.04
C TRP A 434 12.73 -5.42 33.94
N LEU A 435 12.73 -4.95 35.19
CA LEU A 435 11.66 -5.18 36.14
C LEU A 435 10.38 -4.43 35.71
N GLU A 436 9.42 -5.10 35.09
CA GLU A 436 8.19 -4.46 34.57
C GLU A 436 7.11 -4.30 35.65
N PHE A 437 6.97 -5.29 36.53
CA PHE A 437 5.94 -5.31 37.58
C PHE A 437 6.39 -6.16 38.77
N GLN A 438 6.10 -5.73 40.01
CA GLN A 438 6.43 -6.45 41.24
C GLN A 438 5.20 -6.50 42.17
N ARG A 439 4.96 -7.64 42.83
CA ARG A 439 3.85 -7.81 43.78
C ARG A 439 4.32 -8.30 45.14
N MET A 440 4.37 -7.38 46.11
CA MET A 440 4.57 -7.66 47.56
C MET A 440 5.75 -8.61 47.86
N ASN A 441 6.85 -8.48 47.11
CA ASN A 441 8.05 -9.34 47.21
C ASN A 441 7.79 -10.85 47.06
N LYS A 442 6.66 -11.25 46.46
CA LYS A 442 6.34 -12.66 46.16
C LYS A 442 6.75 -13.05 44.75
N PHE A 443 6.53 -12.16 43.78
CA PHE A 443 6.98 -12.35 42.41
C PHE A 443 7.18 -11.00 41.71
N PHE A 444 7.90 -11.05 40.59
CA PHE A 444 7.89 -9.99 39.59
C PHE A 444 7.76 -10.54 38.17
N ILE A 445 7.54 -9.63 37.22
CA ILE A 445 7.63 -9.88 35.79
C ILE A 445 8.91 -9.22 35.29
N LEU A 446 9.79 -10.01 34.69
CA LEU A 446 10.99 -9.54 34.00
C LEU A 446 10.71 -9.49 32.50
N ARG A 447 10.83 -8.31 31.91
CA ARG A 447 10.59 -8.04 30.48
C ARG A 447 11.92 -7.75 29.78
N ASP A 448 12.12 -8.28 28.58
CA ASP A 448 13.25 -7.91 27.73
C ASP A 448 12.81 -7.48 26.32
N ALA A 449 13.73 -7.56 25.37
CA ALA A 449 13.53 -7.26 23.95
C ALA A 449 12.65 -8.29 23.19
N TYR A 450 12.25 -9.39 23.82
CA TYR A 450 11.64 -10.56 23.17
C TYR A 450 10.34 -11.00 23.86
N GLY A 451 10.24 -10.83 25.19
CA GLY A 451 8.98 -11.05 25.90
C GLY A 451 9.04 -10.71 27.38
N GLN A 452 8.23 -11.42 28.17
CA GLN A 452 8.10 -11.24 29.62
C GLN A 452 7.92 -12.59 30.33
N THR A 453 8.73 -12.86 31.35
CA THR A 453 8.69 -14.07 32.19
C THR A 453 8.34 -13.67 33.63
N GLN A 454 7.55 -14.49 34.32
CA GLN A 454 7.31 -14.34 35.76
C GLN A 454 8.43 -15.02 36.55
N VAL A 455 8.92 -14.33 37.59
CA VAL A 455 9.96 -14.79 38.50
C VAL A 455 9.40 -14.80 39.92
N LEU A 456 9.34 -15.98 40.52
CA LEU A 456 8.91 -16.22 41.90
C LEU A 456 10.09 -15.95 42.85
N ILE A 457 9.86 -15.11 43.85
CA ILE A 457 10.82 -14.83 44.93
C ILE A 457 10.44 -15.70 46.13
N LEU A 458 11.40 -16.44 46.66
CA LEU A 458 11.24 -17.25 47.88
C LEU A 458 12.08 -16.68 49.03
N PRO A 459 11.79 -17.02 50.30
CA PRO A 459 12.60 -16.59 51.45
C PRO A 459 14.07 -17.07 51.43
N LYS A 460 14.43 -17.97 50.49
CA LYS A 460 15.79 -18.47 50.26
C LYS A 460 16.54 -17.73 49.12
N THR A 461 15.87 -16.87 48.36
CA THR A 461 16.44 -16.18 47.19
C THR A 461 17.45 -15.12 47.63
N LYS A 462 18.65 -15.17 47.05
CA LYS A 462 19.78 -14.29 47.43
C LYS A 462 19.87 -13.04 46.56
N GLY A 463 20.40 -11.95 47.11
CA GLY A 463 20.74 -10.71 46.37
C GLY A 463 19.65 -9.64 46.35
N LEU A 464 18.58 -9.81 47.15
CA LEU A 464 17.52 -8.81 47.36
C LEU A 464 17.51 -8.22 48.78
N GLU A 465 18.52 -8.49 49.59
CA GLU A 465 18.56 -8.15 51.02
C GLU A 465 18.46 -6.63 51.26
N GLU A 466 19.13 -5.81 50.44
CA GLU A 466 19.07 -4.34 50.48
C GLU A 466 17.68 -3.79 50.08
N TYR A 467 16.95 -4.53 49.22
CA TYR A 467 15.66 -4.11 48.67
C TYR A 467 14.46 -4.76 49.38
N ALA A 468 14.70 -5.58 50.42
CA ALA A 468 13.66 -6.33 51.11
C ALA A 468 12.57 -5.44 51.74
N GLU A 469 12.94 -4.28 52.28
CA GLU A 469 12.00 -3.33 52.88
C GLU A 469 11.40 -2.33 51.88
N THR A 470 12.19 -1.89 50.89
CA THR A 470 11.82 -0.75 50.01
C THR A 470 11.34 -1.14 48.63
N GLY A 471 11.53 -2.40 48.22
CA GLY A 471 11.30 -2.87 46.85
C GLY A 471 12.37 -2.41 45.86
N VAL A 472 12.52 -3.14 44.76
CA VAL A 472 13.38 -2.73 43.64
C VAL A 472 12.60 -1.73 42.79
N PRO A 473 13.18 -0.59 42.36
CA PRO A 473 12.47 0.35 41.48
C PRO A 473 12.06 -0.31 40.16
N ILE A 474 10.82 -0.10 39.73
CA ILE A 474 10.34 -0.56 38.41
C ILE A 474 11.23 0.04 37.29
N GLU A 475 11.40 -0.71 36.20
CA GLU A 475 12.34 -0.47 35.10
C GLU A 475 13.85 -0.53 35.46
N SER A 476 14.20 -1.05 36.65
CA SER A 476 15.58 -1.48 36.97
C SER A 476 16.01 -2.68 36.13
N ILE A 477 17.31 -2.81 35.85
CA ILE A 477 17.89 -3.95 35.14
C ILE A 477 18.27 -5.03 36.15
N VAL A 478 17.79 -6.25 35.92
CA VAL A 478 17.90 -7.39 36.83
C VAL A 478 18.33 -8.63 36.05
N ARG A 479 19.25 -9.39 36.64
CA ARG A 479 19.69 -10.73 36.22
C ARG A 479 19.21 -11.76 37.22
N VAL A 480 18.68 -12.88 36.74
CA VAL A 480 18.04 -13.92 37.58
C VAL A 480 18.63 -15.27 37.22
N GLU A 481 19.12 -15.99 38.23
CA GLU A 481 19.49 -17.41 38.16
C GLU A 481 18.42 -18.22 38.91
N GLY A 482 17.84 -19.23 38.26
CA GLY A 482 16.73 -20.00 38.85
C GLY A 482 16.37 -21.29 38.11
N THR A 483 15.34 -21.98 38.58
CA THR A 483 14.74 -23.16 37.93
C THR A 483 13.43 -22.79 37.24
N VAL A 484 13.19 -23.24 36.00
CA VAL A 484 11.87 -23.13 35.37
C VAL A 484 10.90 -24.14 36.01
N ILE A 485 9.70 -23.70 36.39
CA ILE A 485 8.64 -24.52 36.98
C ILE A 485 7.29 -24.28 36.27
N PRO A 486 6.38 -25.27 36.22
CA PRO A 486 5.01 -25.06 35.76
C PRO A 486 4.25 -24.18 36.75
N ARG A 487 3.44 -23.25 36.24
CA ARG A 487 2.52 -22.49 37.09
C ARG A 487 1.40 -23.38 37.63
N PRO A 488 0.94 -23.16 38.87
CA PRO A 488 -0.32 -23.72 39.35
C PRO A 488 -1.47 -23.40 38.37
N ALA A 489 -2.33 -24.38 38.07
CA ALA A 489 -3.32 -24.28 36.98
C ALA A 489 -4.24 -23.04 37.06
N ALA A 490 -4.61 -22.60 38.28
CA ALA A 490 -5.41 -21.40 38.51
C ALA A 490 -4.67 -20.06 38.27
N THR A 491 -3.38 -20.11 37.93
CA THR A 491 -2.49 -18.94 37.73
C THR A 491 -1.80 -18.91 36.37
N ILE A 492 -2.13 -19.86 35.48
CA ILE A 492 -1.72 -19.85 34.07
C ILE A 492 -2.28 -18.59 33.41
N ASN A 493 -1.43 -17.83 32.73
CA ASN A 493 -1.82 -16.59 32.06
C ASN A 493 -1.81 -16.77 30.53
N PRO A 494 -2.94 -17.11 29.88
CA PRO A 494 -3.02 -17.32 28.43
C PRO A 494 -2.79 -16.05 27.58
N LYS A 495 -2.48 -14.90 28.20
CA LYS A 495 -2.08 -13.65 27.53
C LYS A 495 -0.55 -13.45 27.49
N MET A 496 0.24 -14.36 28.06
CA MET A 496 1.71 -14.38 27.99
C MET A 496 2.17 -15.65 27.27
N THR A 497 3.19 -15.56 26.40
CA THR A 497 3.79 -16.73 25.73
C THR A 497 4.32 -17.73 26.75
N THR A 498 5.07 -17.25 27.74
CA THR A 498 5.58 -18.05 28.87
C THR A 498 4.50 -18.29 29.94
N GLY A 499 3.22 -18.11 29.62
CA GLY A 499 2.11 -18.04 30.58
C GLY A 499 1.82 -19.34 31.33
N HIS A 500 2.39 -20.46 30.88
CA HIS A 500 2.33 -21.77 31.52
C HIS A 500 3.45 -22.02 32.54
N VAL A 501 4.51 -21.20 32.53
CA VAL A 501 5.71 -21.37 33.37
C VAL A 501 6.10 -20.09 34.13
N GLU A 502 6.90 -20.27 35.17
CA GLU A 502 7.58 -19.21 35.92
C GLU A 502 8.95 -19.71 36.38
N ILE A 503 9.83 -18.80 36.81
CA ILE A 503 11.15 -19.17 37.34
C ILE A 503 11.14 -19.08 38.87
N GLU A 504 11.49 -20.16 39.56
CA GLU A 504 11.87 -20.12 40.98
C GLU A 504 13.30 -19.58 41.09
N ALA A 505 13.48 -18.38 41.63
CA ALA A 505 14.80 -17.73 41.70
C ALA A 505 15.66 -18.25 42.86
N ASP A 506 16.89 -18.68 42.57
CA ASP A 506 17.92 -18.97 43.56
C ASP A 506 18.70 -17.69 43.93
N LYS A 507 19.05 -16.89 42.92
CA LYS A 507 19.90 -15.70 43.03
C LYS A 507 19.45 -14.62 42.05
N ILE A 508 19.48 -13.38 42.51
CA ILE A 508 19.09 -12.20 41.74
C ILE A 508 20.19 -11.15 41.88
N ASP A 509 20.72 -10.67 40.75
CA ASP A 509 21.70 -9.59 40.69
C ASP A 509 21.04 -8.32 40.12
N ILE A 510 21.02 -7.23 40.89
CA ILE A 510 20.55 -5.92 40.40
C ILE A 510 21.67 -5.27 39.60
N LEU A 511 21.65 -5.43 38.27
CA LEU A 511 22.68 -4.92 37.38
C LEU A 511 22.69 -3.38 37.29
N ASN A 512 21.51 -2.74 37.36
CA ASN A 512 21.40 -1.29 37.41
C ASN A 512 20.03 -0.84 37.98
N ALA A 513 20.03 -0.09 39.08
CA ALA A 513 18.79 0.40 39.70
C ALA A 513 18.25 1.64 38.97
N ALA A 514 16.95 1.63 38.63
CA ALA A 514 16.28 2.76 38.00
C ALA A 514 15.95 3.89 38.99
N LYS A 515 15.77 5.11 38.48
CA LYS A 515 15.23 6.23 39.25
C LYS A 515 13.79 5.91 39.67
N LYS A 516 13.49 5.99 40.97
CA LYS A 516 12.16 5.68 41.54
C LYS A 516 11.01 6.41 40.83
N ASN A 517 11.24 7.66 40.42
CA ASN A 517 10.30 8.44 39.61
C ASN A 517 10.88 8.58 38.20
N LEU A 518 10.35 7.81 37.23
CA LEU A 518 10.62 8.02 35.81
C LEU A 518 9.70 9.13 35.24
N PRO A 519 10.09 9.78 34.12
CA PRO A 519 9.27 10.80 33.46
C PRO A 519 7.88 10.30 33.02
N PHE A 520 7.78 9.01 32.70
CA PHE A 520 6.52 8.30 32.50
C PHE A 520 6.71 6.81 32.77
N GLU A 521 5.60 6.11 33.03
CA GLU A 521 5.57 4.65 33.16
C GLU A 521 5.38 3.97 31.79
N ILE A 522 5.92 2.76 31.63
CA ILE A 522 5.86 2.02 30.36
C ILE A 522 4.56 1.21 30.28
N ARG A 523 3.42 1.92 30.32
CA ARG A 523 2.06 1.34 30.34
C ARG A 523 1.29 1.69 29.07
N LYS A 524 0.50 0.74 28.55
CA LYS A 524 -0.34 0.96 27.34
C LYS A 524 -1.51 1.92 27.58
N PHE A 525 -2.00 2.00 28.81
CA PHE A 525 -3.00 3.00 29.24
C PHE A 525 -2.30 4.23 29.82
N ASN A 526 -2.88 5.41 29.62
CA ASN A 526 -2.33 6.70 30.05
C ASN A 526 -0.89 6.95 29.54
N ARG A 527 -0.59 6.57 28.29
CA ARG A 527 0.70 6.82 27.64
C ARG A 527 0.97 8.33 27.56
N ALA A 528 2.21 8.74 27.85
CA ALA A 528 2.64 10.13 27.77
C ALA A 528 2.46 10.74 26.37
N GLY A 529 2.24 12.07 26.32
CA GLY A 529 2.16 12.83 25.07
C GLY A 529 3.48 12.82 24.28
N GLU A 530 3.40 13.07 22.96
CA GLU A 530 4.53 12.88 22.04
C GLU A 530 5.79 13.64 22.44
N ARG A 531 5.68 14.93 22.82
CA ARG A 531 6.83 15.74 23.26
C ARG A 531 7.65 15.06 24.37
N LEU A 532 6.98 14.56 25.42
CA LEU A 532 7.66 13.88 26.53
C LEU A 532 8.22 12.51 26.14
N ARG A 533 7.50 11.77 25.26
CA ARG A 533 8.01 10.53 24.66
C ARG A 533 9.28 10.75 23.84
N LEU A 534 9.39 11.86 23.11
CA LEU A 534 10.57 12.21 22.32
C LEU A 534 11.73 12.67 23.21
N THR A 535 11.50 13.54 24.19
CA THR A 535 12.56 13.95 25.14
C THR A 535 13.16 12.75 25.90
N HIS A 536 12.36 11.74 26.21
CA HIS A 536 12.84 10.49 26.82
C HIS A 536 12.70 9.29 25.86
N ARG A 537 13.08 9.46 24.59
CA ARG A 537 12.94 8.43 23.55
C ARG A 537 13.58 7.09 23.91
N TYR A 538 14.67 7.10 24.68
CA TYR A 538 15.32 5.88 25.19
C TYR A 538 14.45 5.06 26.19
N LEU A 539 13.40 5.65 26.77
CA LEU A 539 12.35 4.93 27.51
C LEU A 539 11.19 4.56 26.58
N ASP A 540 10.74 5.48 25.72
CA ASP A 540 9.63 5.21 24.78
C ASP A 540 9.96 4.04 23.81
N LEU A 541 11.23 3.89 23.42
CA LEU A 541 11.70 2.76 22.63
C LEU A 541 11.52 1.41 23.33
N ARG A 542 11.30 1.33 24.66
CA ARG A 542 11.03 0.07 25.36
C ARG A 542 9.59 -0.44 25.18
N PHE A 543 8.65 0.39 24.71
CA PHE A 543 7.29 -0.07 24.40
C PHE A 543 7.33 -1.15 23.30
N ASN A 544 6.59 -2.25 23.50
CA ASN A 544 6.54 -3.38 22.56
C ASN A 544 6.23 -2.95 21.11
N ASP A 545 5.40 -1.92 20.95
CA ASP A 545 4.97 -1.41 19.65
C ASP A 545 6.14 -0.69 18.95
N MET A 546 6.97 0.05 19.70
CA MET A 546 8.23 0.65 19.18
C MET A 546 9.30 -0.41 18.89
N GLN A 547 9.43 -1.41 19.76
CA GLN A 547 10.31 -2.57 19.58
C GLN A 547 9.93 -3.38 18.32
N HIS A 548 8.63 -3.53 18.05
CA HIS A 548 8.11 -4.16 16.83
C HIS A 548 8.46 -3.33 15.59
N ASN A 549 8.16 -2.03 15.59
CA ASN A 549 8.36 -1.14 14.44
C ASN A 549 9.81 -1.15 13.93
N LEU A 550 10.80 -1.03 14.83
CA LEU A 550 12.21 -1.02 14.44
C LEU A 550 12.71 -2.40 13.98
N ARG A 551 12.17 -3.50 14.52
CA ARG A 551 12.48 -4.86 14.01
C ARG A 551 11.86 -5.11 12.65
N LEU A 552 10.62 -4.69 12.43
CA LEU A 552 9.95 -4.82 11.14
C LEU A 552 10.69 -4.03 10.06
N ARG A 553 11.10 -2.79 10.38
CA ARG A 553 11.99 -1.98 9.53
C ARG A 553 13.26 -2.75 9.14
N SER A 554 13.98 -3.27 10.13
CA SER A 554 15.25 -3.98 9.91
C SER A 554 15.06 -5.23 9.04
N ALA A 555 14.03 -6.03 9.32
CA ALA A 555 13.71 -7.24 8.57
C ALA A 555 13.33 -6.95 7.11
N VAL A 556 12.45 -5.97 6.86
CA VAL A 556 12.04 -5.60 5.49
C VAL A 556 13.22 -5.08 4.68
N ILE A 557 14.04 -4.17 5.25
CA ILE A 557 15.23 -3.63 4.55
C ILE A 557 16.26 -4.74 4.28
N MET A 558 16.46 -5.69 5.20
CA MET A 558 17.34 -6.82 4.96
C MET A 558 16.81 -7.71 3.82
N ARG A 559 15.50 -8.03 3.79
CA ARG A 559 14.92 -8.79 2.67
C ARG A 559 15.01 -8.06 1.33
N MET A 560 14.93 -6.73 1.32
CA MET A 560 15.17 -5.92 0.10
C MET A 560 16.63 -6.06 -0.38
N ARG A 561 17.61 -5.96 0.52
CA ARG A 561 19.04 -6.21 0.19
C ARG A 561 19.28 -7.63 -0.31
N GLU A 562 18.75 -8.64 0.39
CA GLU A 562 18.88 -10.04 0.01
C GLU A 562 18.34 -10.28 -1.40
N TYR A 563 17.19 -9.70 -1.75
CA TYR A 563 16.59 -9.84 -3.07
C TYR A 563 17.43 -9.17 -4.16
N LEU A 564 17.75 -7.89 -3.99
CA LEU A 564 18.48 -7.09 -4.98
C LEU A 564 19.89 -7.66 -5.23
N ILE A 565 20.64 -7.98 -4.17
CA ILE A 565 22.01 -8.51 -4.30
C ILE A 565 21.98 -9.96 -4.79
N ASN A 566 21.37 -10.88 -4.04
CA ASN A 566 21.61 -12.32 -4.22
C ASN A 566 20.85 -12.94 -5.41
N TYR A 567 19.73 -12.34 -5.83
CA TYR A 567 18.90 -12.87 -6.92
C TYR A 567 18.99 -12.04 -8.21
N LEU A 568 19.29 -10.73 -8.09
CA LEU A 568 19.28 -9.80 -9.23
C LEU A 568 20.63 -9.11 -9.50
N GLY A 569 21.67 -9.39 -8.71
CA GLY A 569 23.04 -8.94 -8.98
C GLY A 569 23.28 -7.44 -8.81
N PHE A 570 22.45 -6.74 -8.04
CA PHE A 570 22.67 -5.33 -7.73
C PHE A 570 23.86 -5.11 -6.80
N VAL A 571 24.54 -3.98 -6.98
CA VAL A 571 25.60 -3.51 -6.09
C VAL A 571 25.05 -2.44 -5.15
N GLU A 572 25.22 -2.60 -3.85
CA GLU A 572 24.98 -1.53 -2.89
C GLU A 572 26.19 -0.57 -2.90
N VAL A 573 25.99 0.69 -3.30
CA VAL A 573 27.06 1.69 -3.41
C VAL A 573 26.73 2.90 -2.56
N GLU A 574 27.59 3.22 -1.59
CA GLU A 574 27.46 4.45 -0.80
C GLU A 574 27.83 5.68 -1.64
N THR A 575 27.02 6.75 -1.56
CA THR A 575 27.28 8.01 -2.29
C THR A 575 27.57 9.17 -1.34
N PRO A 576 28.44 10.13 -1.70
CA PRO A 576 28.77 11.27 -0.84
C PRO A 576 27.55 12.08 -0.39
N THR A 577 27.44 12.34 0.92
CA THR A 577 26.39 13.20 1.49
C THR A 577 26.75 14.69 1.44
N LEU A 578 28.05 15.02 1.52
CA LEU A 578 28.58 16.38 1.33
C LEU A 578 28.85 16.61 -0.17
N PHE A 579 28.00 17.40 -0.82
CA PHE A 579 28.06 17.63 -2.27
C PHE A 579 28.04 19.12 -2.63
N ARG A 580 28.02 19.45 -3.93
CA ARG A 580 27.75 20.82 -4.40
C ARG A 580 26.25 21.11 -4.31
N ARG A 581 25.88 22.39 -4.13
CA ARG A 581 24.48 22.82 -4.19
C ARG A 581 23.89 22.58 -5.59
N THR A 582 22.69 22.01 -5.64
CA THR A 582 21.94 21.78 -6.89
C THR A 582 20.94 22.94 -7.13
N PRO A 583 20.73 23.40 -8.37
CA PRO A 583 19.63 24.30 -8.70
C PRO A 583 18.30 23.52 -8.82
N GLY A 584 17.22 24.09 -8.27
CA GLY A 584 15.90 23.47 -8.22
C GLY A 584 15.71 22.45 -7.09
N GLY A 585 14.51 21.89 -7.01
CA GLY A 585 14.10 20.98 -5.93
C GLY A 585 13.76 21.71 -4.62
N ALA A 586 13.89 21.01 -3.51
CA ALA A 586 13.67 21.55 -2.17
C ALA A 586 14.87 22.42 -1.70
N GLN A 587 14.69 23.16 -0.61
CA GLN A 587 15.80 23.83 0.06
C GLN A 587 16.78 22.80 0.64
N GLU A 588 18.08 23.06 0.48
CA GLU A 588 19.17 22.17 0.89
C GLU A 588 19.85 22.69 2.16
N PHE A 589 20.16 21.80 3.11
CA PHE A 589 20.99 22.15 4.26
C PHE A 589 22.44 22.38 3.83
N VAL A 590 22.97 23.58 4.08
CA VAL A 590 24.38 23.92 3.83
C VAL A 590 25.27 23.50 5.00
N VAL A 591 26.50 23.08 4.67
CA VAL A 591 27.55 22.73 5.65
C VAL A 591 28.76 23.62 5.38
N PRO A 592 29.17 24.50 6.31
CA PRO A 592 30.30 25.40 6.11
C PRO A 592 31.63 24.64 6.06
N THR A 593 32.62 25.22 5.39
CA THR A 593 33.99 24.69 5.35
C THR A 593 34.99 25.68 5.94
N ARG A 594 36.18 25.21 6.31
CA ARG A 594 37.29 26.09 6.76
C ARG A 594 37.85 26.98 5.64
N LYS A 595 37.42 26.79 4.39
CA LYS A 595 37.76 27.65 3.24
C LYS A 595 36.70 28.74 3.14
N ALA A 596 37.07 29.98 3.41
CA ALA A 596 36.16 31.13 3.41
C ALA A 596 35.28 31.19 2.14
N GLY A 597 33.98 31.46 2.33
CA GLY A 597 32.99 31.53 1.27
C GLY A 597 32.63 30.20 0.58
N HIS A 598 33.16 29.05 1.04
CA HIS A 598 32.88 27.75 0.44
C HIS A 598 32.08 26.85 1.41
N PHE A 599 31.02 26.25 0.86
CA PHE A 599 30.07 25.41 1.58
C PHE A 599 29.82 24.12 0.78
N TYR A 600 29.56 23.02 1.48
CA TYR A 600 28.88 21.86 0.90
C TYR A 600 27.36 22.02 1.07
N SER A 601 26.60 21.23 0.32
CA SER A 601 25.16 21.00 0.48
C SER A 601 24.94 19.54 0.87
N LEU A 602 23.95 19.27 1.74
CA LEU A 602 23.48 17.91 1.99
C LEU A 602 22.53 17.46 0.88
N VAL A 603 22.74 16.24 0.37
CA VAL A 603 22.00 15.73 -0.79
C VAL A 603 20.50 15.51 -0.54
N GLN A 604 19.65 16.05 -1.43
CA GLN A 604 18.21 15.81 -1.44
C GLN A 604 17.85 14.36 -1.80
N SER A 605 18.71 13.72 -2.61
CA SER A 605 18.78 12.29 -2.93
C SER A 605 20.08 12.02 -3.72
N PRO A 606 20.50 10.76 -3.92
CA PRO A 606 21.67 10.42 -4.75
C PRO A 606 21.49 10.64 -6.28
N GLN A 607 20.47 11.39 -6.72
CA GLN A 607 20.01 11.44 -8.12
C GLN A 607 21.10 11.80 -9.16
N GLN A 608 22.07 12.66 -8.83
CA GLN A 608 23.20 12.95 -9.73
C GLN A 608 24.25 11.83 -9.72
N PHE A 609 24.57 11.27 -8.54
CA PHE A 609 25.54 10.19 -8.42
C PHE A 609 25.10 8.91 -9.12
N LYS A 610 23.84 8.48 -8.96
CA LYS A 610 23.38 7.22 -9.56
C LYS A 610 23.38 7.23 -11.09
N GLN A 611 23.07 8.36 -11.72
CA GLN A 611 23.22 8.56 -13.17
C GLN A 611 24.70 8.45 -13.60
N MET A 612 25.62 9.06 -12.83
CA MET A 612 27.06 8.90 -13.07
C MET A 612 27.58 7.46 -12.82
N LEU A 613 26.95 6.68 -11.93
CA LEU A 613 27.24 5.25 -11.75
C LEU A 613 26.74 4.39 -12.92
N MET A 614 25.66 4.79 -13.60
CA MET A 614 25.22 4.14 -14.85
C MET A 614 26.21 4.43 -16.00
N SER A 615 26.63 5.69 -16.16
CA SER A 615 27.72 6.07 -17.09
C SER A 615 29.04 5.35 -16.74
N GLY A 616 29.34 5.19 -15.46
CA GLY A 616 30.48 4.42 -14.94
C GLY A 616 30.37 2.88 -15.06
N GLY A 617 29.30 2.34 -15.65
CA GLY A 617 29.19 0.92 -15.97
C GLY A 617 28.81 0.00 -14.81
N ILE A 618 28.17 0.49 -13.74
CA ILE A 618 27.70 -0.34 -12.62
C ILE A 618 26.53 -1.27 -13.01
N ASP A 619 25.80 -0.95 -14.09
CA ASP A 619 24.56 -1.60 -14.59
C ASP A 619 23.37 -1.60 -13.62
N ARG A 620 23.56 -2.01 -12.36
CA ARG A 620 22.52 -2.22 -11.33
C ARG A 620 22.97 -1.65 -9.99
N TYR A 621 22.58 -0.41 -9.72
CA TYR A 621 22.87 0.30 -8.48
C TYR A 621 21.67 0.27 -7.54
N PHE A 622 21.93 0.13 -6.24
CA PHE A 622 21.00 0.60 -5.21
C PHE A 622 21.73 1.15 -3.98
N GLN A 623 21.00 1.83 -3.10
CA GLN A 623 21.47 2.29 -1.81
C GLN A 623 20.31 2.48 -0.82
N VAL A 624 20.51 2.10 0.45
CA VAL A 624 19.62 2.53 1.55
C VAL A 624 20.06 3.92 2.03
N ALA A 625 19.87 4.92 1.18
CA ALA A 625 20.42 6.27 1.34
C ALA A 625 19.71 7.10 2.43
N ARG A 626 20.47 8.01 3.06
CA ARG A 626 19.94 9.10 3.89
C ARG A 626 19.85 10.37 3.04
N CYS A 627 18.66 10.95 2.99
CA CYS A 627 18.31 12.11 2.18
C CYS A 627 17.91 13.27 3.09
N TYR A 628 18.18 14.50 2.65
CA TYR A 628 18.06 15.71 3.48
C TYR A 628 17.28 16.80 2.75
N ARG A 629 16.28 17.40 3.40
CA ARG A 629 15.49 18.52 2.85
C ARG A 629 15.15 19.52 3.95
N ASP A 630 15.49 20.78 3.74
CA ASP A 630 15.23 21.86 4.68
C ASP A 630 13.79 22.40 4.49
N GLU A 631 12.83 21.55 4.82
CA GLU A 631 11.40 21.80 4.66
C GLU A 631 10.65 21.68 5.99
N ALA A 632 9.55 22.42 6.12
CA ALA A 632 8.64 22.32 7.27
C ALA A 632 8.16 20.86 7.47
N THR A 633 8.42 20.31 8.66
CA THR A 633 8.14 18.89 8.94
C THR A 633 6.64 18.62 9.09
N ARG A 634 6.24 17.36 8.90
CA ARG A 634 4.83 16.92 8.92
C ARG A 634 4.73 15.52 9.56
N PRO A 635 3.53 14.99 9.87
CA PRO A 635 3.39 13.61 10.34
C PRO A 635 4.02 12.56 9.38
N ASP A 636 4.14 12.88 8.10
CA ASP A 636 4.74 12.06 7.05
C ASP A 636 6.10 12.57 6.53
N ARG A 637 6.64 13.67 7.06
CA ARG A 637 7.85 14.35 6.55
C ARG A 637 8.82 14.71 7.68
N GLN A 638 10.11 14.44 7.47
CA GLN A 638 11.22 14.76 8.38
C GLN A 638 12.34 15.44 7.58
N PRO A 639 13.15 16.31 8.21
CA PRO A 639 14.23 17.03 7.52
C PRO A 639 15.37 16.09 7.08
N GLU A 640 15.47 14.93 7.73
CA GLU A 640 16.29 13.80 7.30
C GLU A 640 15.40 12.56 7.21
N PHE A 641 15.54 11.79 6.13
CA PHE A 641 14.70 10.61 5.88
C PHE A 641 15.45 9.56 5.05
N THR A 642 14.96 8.32 5.03
CA THR A 642 15.63 7.18 4.40
C THR A 642 14.91 6.75 3.14
N GLN A 643 15.63 6.58 2.04
CA GLN A 643 15.12 6.00 0.80
C GLN A 643 15.78 4.66 0.49
N LEU A 644 15.06 3.77 -0.20
CA LEU A 644 15.67 2.72 -1.01
C LEU A 644 15.77 3.31 -2.42
N ASP A 645 16.95 3.79 -2.77
CA ASP A 645 17.24 4.43 -4.05
C ASP A 645 17.81 3.38 -5.01
N ILE A 646 17.26 3.27 -6.22
CA ILE A 646 17.56 2.23 -7.22
C ILE A 646 17.73 2.88 -8.59
N GLU A 647 18.70 2.40 -9.38
CA GLU A 647 18.92 2.80 -10.78
C GLU A 647 19.47 1.61 -11.61
N LEU A 648 19.02 1.49 -12.86
CA LEU A 648 19.44 0.44 -13.80
C LEU A 648 19.77 1.03 -15.18
N SER A 649 20.78 0.45 -15.83
CA SER A 649 21.08 0.63 -17.26
C SER A 649 20.28 -0.34 -18.13
N PHE A 650 20.09 0.02 -19.41
CA PHE A 650 19.48 -0.81 -20.45
C PHE A 650 18.08 -1.39 -20.12
N THR A 651 17.32 -0.66 -19.30
CA THR A 651 16.01 -1.04 -18.76
C THR A 651 14.87 -0.26 -19.44
N SER A 652 13.64 -0.77 -19.38
CA SER A 652 12.43 0.04 -19.62
C SER A 652 11.78 0.52 -18.32
N ARG A 653 10.79 1.41 -18.44
CA ARG A 653 9.85 1.77 -17.36
C ARG A 653 9.16 0.54 -16.76
N ASP A 654 8.68 -0.37 -17.60
CA ASP A 654 7.90 -1.52 -17.17
C ASP A 654 8.75 -2.53 -16.38
N ASP A 655 10.01 -2.71 -16.75
CA ASP A 655 10.96 -3.55 -16.02
C ASP A 655 11.22 -3.03 -14.60
N ILE A 656 11.31 -1.69 -14.42
CA ILE A 656 11.50 -1.06 -13.11
C ILE A 656 10.24 -1.21 -12.25
N MET A 657 9.05 -1.07 -12.85
CA MET A 657 7.79 -1.29 -12.15
C MET A 657 7.67 -2.76 -11.69
N GLN A 658 8.01 -3.72 -12.55
CA GLN A 658 8.04 -5.15 -12.21
C GLN A 658 9.10 -5.46 -11.14
N LEU A 659 10.31 -4.91 -11.25
CA LEU A 659 11.37 -5.06 -10.25
C LEU A 659 10.90 -4.67 -8.85
N ILE A 660 10.15 -3.58 -8.73
CA ILE A 660 9.63 -3.09 -7.45
C ILE A 660 8.46 -3.95 -6.94
N GLU A 661 7.57 -4.42 -7.83
CA GLU A 661 6.55 -5.41 -7.49
C GLU A 661 7.15 -6.72 -6.97
N GLU A 662 8.22 -7.22 -7.60
CA GLU A 662 8.95 -8.41 -7.16
C GLU A 662 9.71 -8.17 -5.84
N THR A 663 10.41 -7.04 -5.70
CA THR A 663 11.16 -6.66 -4.48
C THR A 663 10.22 -6.49 -3.29
N LEU A 664 9.06 -5.85 -3.48
CA LEU A 664 8.04 -5.71 -2.43
C LEU A 664 7.37 -7.05 -2.11
N ARG A 665 7.18 -7.94 -3.08
CA ARG A 665 6.67 -9.31 -2.86
C ARG A 665 7.64 -10.12 -1.99
N TYR A 666 8.94 -10.13 -2.31
CA TYR A 666 9.96 -10.86 -1.55
C TYR A 666 10.14 -10.33 -0.13
N SER A 667 10.15 -9.00 0.03
CA SER A 667 10.33 -8.34 1.33
C SER A 667 9.05 -8.23 2.16
N TRP A 668 7.91 -8.72 1.67
CA TRP A 668 6.63 -8.58 2.36
C TRP A 668 6.58 -9.37 3.67
N PRO A 669 6.18 -8.77 4.81
CA PRO A 669 6.07 -9.50 6.07
C PRO A 669 5.02 -10.62 5.98
N LYS A 670 5.43 -11.89 6.17
CA LYS A 670 4.58 -13.10 6.04
C LYS A 670 3.31 -13.13 6.92
N HIS A 671 3.14 -12.19 7.85
CA HIS A 671 1.96 -12.03 8.70
C HIS A 671 0.92 -11.01 8.17
N LEU A 672 1.24 -10.28 7.10
CA LEU A 672 0.33 -9.38 6.40
C LEU A 672 -0.35 -10.09 5.22
N PRO A 673 -1.50 -9.58 4.72
CA PRO A 673 -2.15 -10.15 3.54
C PRO A 673 -1.20 -10.18 2.33
N LYS A 674 -1.21 -11.28 1.57
CA LYS A 674 -0.37 -11.43 0.36
C LYS A 674 -0.66 -10.34 -0.67
N LEU A 675 0.40 -9.76 -1.23
CA LEU A 675 0.30 -8.81 -2.34
C LEU A 675 -0.23 -9.50 -3.60
N GLN A 676 -1.06 -8.78 -4.35
CA GLN A 676 -1.56 -9.20 -5.66
C GLN A 676 -0.65 -8.62 -6.74
N THR A 677 0.28 -9.44 -7.24
CA THR A 677 1.18 -9.18 -8.39
C THR A 677 0.43 -9.19 -9.74
N PRO A 678 0.58 -8.31 -10.77
CA PRO A 678 1.13 -6.95 -10.80
C PRO A 678 0.18 -5.94 -10.15
N PHE A 679 0.68 -4.75 -9.82
CA PHE A 679 -0.16 -3.69 -9.25
C PHE A 679 -1.02 -3.03 -10.33
N ARG A 680 -2.21 -2.52 -9.94
CA ARG A 680 -3.07 -1.75 -10.84
C ARG A 680 -2.30 -0.51 -11.31
N ARG A 681 -2.49 -0.13 -12.58
CA ARG A 681 -1.94 1.08 -13.19
C ARG A 681 -3.07 2.01 -13.63
N ILE A 682 -2.87 3.32 -13.56
CA ILE A 682 -3.70 4.37 -14.18
C ILE A 682 -2.80 5.51 -14.67
N THR A 683 -3.26 6.34 -15.61
CA THR A 683 -2.53 7.57 -15.97
C THR A 683 -2.74 8.70 -14.96
N TYR A 684 -1.87 9.71 -14.98
CA TYR A 684 -2.03 10.93 -14.18
C TYR A 684 -3.38 11.63 -14.45
N GLU A 685 -3.78 11.80 -15.72
CA GLU A 685 -5.06 12.43 -16.04
C GLU A 685 -6.25 11.55 -15.58
N GLU A 686 -6.15 10.21 -15.60
CA GLU A 686 -7.15 9.35 -14.96
C GLU A 686 -7.22 9.53 -13.43
N ALA A 687 -6.07 9.73 -12.78
CA ALA A 687 -5.99 9.95 -11.33
C ALA A 687 -6.68 11.29 -10.97
N MET A 688 -6.31 12.37 -11.68
CA MET A 688 -6.87 13.70 -11.49
C MET A 688 -8.36 13.78 -11.86
N GLU A 689 -8.80 13.11 -12.93
CA GLU A 689 -10.20 13.09 -13.38
C GLU A 689 -11.13 12.33 -12.43
N LYS A 690 -10.68 11.17 -11.91
CA LYS A 690 -11.54 10.23 -11.14
C LYS A 690 -11.42 10.40 -9.62
N TYR A 691 -10.32 10.97 -9.15
CA TYR A 691 -10.01 11.06 -7.71
C TYR A 691 -9.59 12.47 -7.25
N GLY A 692 -9.25 13.39 -8.17
CA GLY A 692 -8.81 14.74 -7.82
C GLY A 692 -7.41 14.80 -7.18
N THR A 693 -6.59 13.75 -7.36
CA THR A 693 -5.21 13.68 -6.88
C THR A 693 -4.42 12.61 -7.63
N ASP A 694 -3.14 12.90 -7.83
CA ASP A 694 -2.01 12.06 -8.21
C ASP A 694 -1.76 10.84 -7.30
N LYS A 695 -2.14 10.90 -6.02
CA LYS A 695 -1.95 9.83 -5.03
C LYS A 695 -3.28 9.32 -4.45
N PRO A 696 -4.16 8.71 -5.28
CA PRO A 696 -5.52 8.40 -4.87
C PRO A 696 -5.62 7.19 -3.94
N ASP A 697 -6.37 7.32 -2.84
CA ASP A 697 -6.80 6.16 -2.06
C ASP A 697 -7.90 5.39 -2.81
N THR A 698 -7.56 4.19 -3.28
CA THR A 698 -8.45 3.31 -4.05
C THR A 698 -9.22 2.29 -3.19
N ARG A 699 -9.10 2.35 -1.86
CA ARG A 699 -9.80 1.45 -0.93
C ARG A 699 -11.32 1.70 -0.81
N PHE A 700 -11.80 2.86 -1.24
CA PHE A 700 -13.21 3.25 -1.15
C PHE A 700 -13.69 3.97 -2.43
N GLY A 701 -15.00 4.17 -2.54
CA GLY A 701 -15.66 4.72 -3.72
C GLY A 701 -15.56 6.24 -3.86
N PHE A 702 -16.72 6.91 -3.94
CA PHE A 702 -16.86 8.37 -4.06
C PHE A 702 -16.01 8.99 -5.17
N LEU A 703 -15.99 8.36 -6.35
CA LEU A 703 -15.27 8.89 -7.52
C LEU A 703 -15.85 10.24 -7.95
N LEU A 704 -14.99 11.11 -8.48
CA LEU A 704 -15.38 12.36 -9.09
C LEU A 704 -16.09 12.08 -10.43
N ASN A 705 -17.19 12.77 -10.68
CA ASN A 705 -17.96 12.65 -11.92
C ASN A 705 -17.94 14.00 -12.64
N ASN A 706 -17.28 14.06 -13.79
CA ASN A 706 -17.26 15.26 -14.62
C ASN A 706 -18.68 15.57 -15.15
N VAL A 707 -19.09 16.82 -14.98
CA VAL A 707 -20.38 17.37 -15.39
C VAL A 707 -20.23 18.73 -16.12
N SER A 708 -19.00 19.08 -16.54
CA SER A 708 -18.68 20.37 -17.16
C SER A 708 -19.64 20.70 -18.32
N ASP A 709 -19.77 19.80 -19.30
CA ASP A 709 -20.65 19.91 -20.48
C ASP A 709 -22.14 20.16 -20.16
N ILE A 710 -22.57 19.82 -18.95
CA ILE A 710 -23.95 20.00 -18.47
C ILE A 710 -24.08 21.34 -17.76
N ILE A 711 -23.13 21.67 -16.87
CA ILE A 711 -23.15 22.91 -16.09
C ILE A 711 -22.83 24.13 -16.96
N GLU A 712 -22.02 24.00 -18.01
CA GLU A 712 -21.68 25.10 -18.93
C GLU A 712 -22.90 25.63 -19.71
N LYS A 713 -23.93 24.81 -19.91
CA LYS A 713 -25.23 25.22 -20.47
C LYS A 713 -25.95 26.24 -19.58
N SER A 714 -25.58 26.36 -18.30
CA SER A 714 -26.18 27.29 -17.37
C SER A 714 -25.68 28.72 -17.60
N GLU A 715 -26.59 29.63 -17.96
CA GLU A 715 -26.29 31.06 -18.09
C GLU A 715 -25.74 31.69 -16.78
N ASN A 716 -25.83 30.99 -15.63
CA ASN A 716 -25.19 31.40 -14.36
C ASN A 716 -23.66 31.15 -14.31
N PHE A 717 -23.12 30.34 -15.22
CA PHE A 717 -21.73 29.81 -15.17
C PHE A 717 -20.99 29.84 -16.52
N LYS A 718 -21.73 29.83 -17.63
CA LYS A 718 -21.25 29.97 -19.01
C LYS A 718 -20.28 31.17 -19.15
N GLY A 719 -19.05 30.89 -19.58
CA GLY A 719 -18.01 31.92 -19.76
C GLY A 719 -17.50 32.60 -18.48
N LYS A 720 -17.81 32.07 -17.28
CA LYS A 720 -17.43 32.68 -15.99
C LYS A 720 -15.98 32.42 -15.57
N TYR A 721 -15.34 31.37 -16.10
CA TYR A 721 -13.98 30.96 -15.77
C TYR A 721 -13.22 30.61 -17.06
N ASN A 722 -11.94 30.99 -17.16
CA ASN A 722 -11.14 30.81 -18.38
C ASN A 722 -10.74 29.35 -18.67
N ASP A 723 -10.75 28.50 -17.65
CA ASP A 723 -10.53 27.05 -17.72
C ASP A 723 -11.69 26.37 -16.97
N PHE A 724 -12.86 26.37 -17.61
CA PHE A 724 -14.12 25.98 -16.97
C PHE A 724 -14.17 24.48 -16.67
N SER A 725 -14.58 24.14 -15.45
CA SER A 725 -14.91 22.77 -15.08
C SER A 725 -16.05 22.68 -14.08
N ALA A 726 -16.70 21.52 -14.05
CA ALA A 726 -17.57 21.13 -12.96
C ALA A 726 -17.49 19.62 -12.68
N TYR A 727 -17.41 19.25 -11.40
CA TYR A 727 -17.36 17.87 -10.93
C TYR A 727 -18.32 17.63 -9.76
N ALA A 728 -18.84 16.40 -9.68
CA ALA A 728 -19.76 15.99 -8.61
C ALA A 728 -19.37 14.66 -7.94
N ILE A 729 -19.66 14.57 -6.64
CA ILE A 729 -19.70 13.32 -5.86
C ILE A 729 -21.12 13.18 -5.31
N VAL A 730 -21.73 12.02 -5.54
CA VAL A 730 -23.04 11.66 -4.96
C VAL A 730 -22.83 10.56 -3.92
N VAL A 731 -23.26 10.82 -2.69
CA VAL A 731 -23.31 9.84 -1.60
C VAL A 731 -24.76 9.44 -1.42
N ARG A 732 -25.06 8.14 -1.54
CA ARG A 732 -26.43 7.62 -1.49
C ARG A 732 -27.00 7.65 -0.08
N SER A 733 -28.33 7.74 0.04
CA SER A 733 -29.06 7.77 1.31
C SER A 733 -28.68 6.72 2.35
N SER A 734 -28.18 5.54 1.92
CA SER A 734 -27.69 4.47 2.80
C SER A 734 -26.36 4.80 3.51
N GLU A 735 -25.55 5.67 2.93
CA GLU A 735 -24.21 6.05 3.41
C GLU A 735 -24.13 7.54 3.80
N ALA A 736 -25.10 8.36 3.36
CA ALA A 736 -25.13 9.81 3.51
C ALA A 736 -25.40 10.28 4.96
N PHE A 737 -24.43 10.10 5.85
CA PHE A 737 -24.42 10.73 7.17
C PHE A 737 -24.12 12.22 7.05
N TRP A 738 -24.94 13.06 7.69
CA TRP A 738 -24.85 14.52 7.59
C TRP A 738 -25.34 15.15 8.90
N ASN A 739 -24.50 15.99 9.51
CA ASN A 739 -24.80 16.64 10.79
C ASN A 739 -24.35 18.12 10.78
N GLY A 740 -24.59 18.83 11.89
CA GLY A 740 -24.22 20.25 12.01
C GLY A 740 -22.72 20.53 11.91
N ALA A 741 -21.86 19.59 12.32
CA ALA A 741 -20.41 19.74 12.24
C ALA A 741 -19.90 19.62 10.80
N ALA A 742 -20.28 18.55 10.08
CA ALA A 742 -20.00 18.39 8.65
C ALA A 742 -20.52 19.58 7.85
N ARG A 743 -21.75 20.02 8.11
CA ARG A 743 -22.32 21.20 7.47
C ARG A 743 -21.46 22.45 7.69
N LYS A 744 -21.07 22.75 8.93
CA LYS A 744 -20.23 23.92 9.26
C LYS A 744 -18.82 23.82 8.64
N HIS A 745 -18.29 22.60 8.46
CA HIS A 745 -17.01 22.36 7.79
C HIS A 745 -17.10 22.67 6.28
N TYR A 746 -18.03 22.05 5.54
CA TYR A 746 -18.12 22.32 4.09
C TYR A 746 -18.64 23.73 3.77
N GLU A 747 -19.42 24.36 4.66
CA GLU A 747 -19.78 25.79 4.60
C GLU A 747 -18.63 26.76 4.98
N SER A 748 -17.48 26.27 5.46
CA SER A 748 -16.26 27.09 5.58
C SER A 748 -15.36 26.94 4.36
N LEU A 749 -15.18 25.72 3.84
CA LEU A 749 -14.42 25.47 2.60
C LEU A 749 -14.97 26.26 1.40
N SER A 750 -16.30 26.38 1.28
CA SER A 750 -16.95 27.13 0.21
C SER A 750 -16.73 28.65 0.25
N LYS A 751 -16.11 29.18 1.31
CA LYS A 751 -15.73 30.60 1.44
C LYS A 751 -14.29 30.89 1.04
N VAL A 752 -13.45 29.85 0.97
CA VAL A 752 -12.02 29.96 0.64
C VAL A 752 -11.78 29.59 -0.83
N PHE A 753 -12.66 28.78 -1.42
CA PHE A 753 -12.63 28.42 -2.84
C PHE A 753 -13.06 29.61 -3.74
N SER A 754 -12.32 29.84 -4.82
CA SER A 754 -12.60 30.87 -5.83
C SER A 754 -13.88 30.62 -6.64
N GLY A 755 -14.24 29.35 -6.81
CA GLY A 755 -15.38 28.91 -7.62
C GLY A 755 -16.69 28.85 -6.83
N THR A 756 -17.47 27.80 -7.05
CA THR A 756 -18.73 27.53 -6.37
C THR A 756 -18.74 26.09 -5.87
N LEU A 757 -18.68 25.92 -4.55
CA LEU A 757 -18.88 24.63 -3.88
C LEU A 757 -20.31 24.58 -3.32
N PHE A 758 -21.15 23.74 -3.92
CA PHE A 758 -22.50 23.43 -3.45
C PHE A 758 -22.50 22.07 -2.77
N VAL A 759 -22.84 22.03 -1.47
CA VAL A 759 -22.99 20.77 -0.72
C VAL A 759 -24.38 20.70 -0.12
N ARG A 760 -25.12 19.63 -0.42
CA ARG A 760 -26.51 19.49 0.01
C ARG A 760 -26.93 18.03 0.17
N LYS A 761 -27.37 17.67 1.38
CA LYS A 761 -28.31 16.56 1.58
C LYS A 761 -29.71 17.03 1.24
N PHE A 762 -30.43 16.26 0.41
CA PHE A 762 -31.79 16.56 0.00
C PHE A 762 -32.78 15.86 0.93
N ASN A 763 -33.52 16.61 1.75
CA ASN A 763 -34.40 16.00 2.76
C ASN A 763 -35.69 15.44 2.16
N PHE A 764 -36.13 16.00 1.03
CA PHE A 764 -37.36 15.63 0.33
C PHE A 764 -37.14 15.59 -1.18
N ALA A 765 -37.89 14.78 -1.93
CA ALA A 765 -37.78 14.73 -3.40
C ALA A 765 -37.99 16.10 -4.08
N LYS A 766 -38.81 17.00 -3.49
CA LYS A 766 -38.98 18.39 -3.96
C LYS A 766 -37.75 19.28 -3.73
N ASP A 767 -37.03 19.09 -2.62
CA ASP A 767 -35.79 19.82 -2.33
C ASP A 767 -34.76 19.58 -3.45
N VAL A 768 -34.72 18.39 -4.07
CA VAL A 768 -33.80 18.07 -5.17
C VAL A 768 -33.98 19.06 -6.33
N GLN A 769 -35.20 19.12 -6.89
CA GLN A 769 -35.52 19.99 -8.02
C GLN A 769 -35.39 21.47 -7.64
N GLU A 770 -35.95 21.90 -6.51
CA GLU A 770 -35.99 23.32 -6.11
C GLU A 770 -34.58 23.89 -5.85
N ARG A 771 -33.71 23.13 -5.17
CA ARG A 771 -32.36 23.60 -4.83
C ARG A 771 -31.45 23.64 -6.06
N LEU A 772 -31.51 22.63 -6.92
CA LEU A 772 -30.70 22.59 -8.15
C LEU A 772 -31.21 23.59 -9.19
N THR A 773 -32.52 23.75 -9.36
CA THR A 773 -33.10 24.76 -10.26
C THR A 773 -32.69 26.17 -9.83
N LYS A 774 -32.64 26.46 -8.52
CA LYS A 774 -32.16 27.76 -8.01
C LYS A 774 -30.67 28.01 -8.28
N LEU A 775 -29.83 26.97 -8.35
CA LEU A 775 -28.40 27.10 -8.60
C LEU A 775 -28.07 27.15 -10.10
N LEU A 776 -28.72 26.30 -10.90
CA LEU A 776 -28.29 25.95 -12.26
C LEU A 776 -29.29 26.35 -13.36
N GLY A 777 -30.52 26.72 -13.01
CA GLY A 777 -31.63 26.81 -13.96
C GLY A 777 -32.29 25.46 -14.23
N THR A 778 -33.52 25.48 -14.75
CA THR A 778 -34.41 24.29 -14.79
C THR A 778 -33.90 23.16 -15.68
N GLU A 779 -33.37 23.48 -16.86
CA GLU A 779 -32.86 22.51 -17.84
C GLU A 779 -31.66 21.74 -17.28
N VAL A 780 -30.60 22.47 -16.90
CA VAL A 780 -29.38 21.93 -16.30
C VAL A 780 -29.64 21.17 -15.01
N ALA A 781 -30.53 21.68 -14.14
CA ALA A 781 -30.93 20.96 -12.94
C ALA A 781 -31.58 19.61 -13.25
N THR A 782 -32.39 19.53 -14.30
CA THR A 782 -33.06 18.28 -14.72
C THR A 782 -32.03 17.29 -15.29
N GLU A 783 -31.12 17.72 -16.15
CA GLU A 783 -30.03 16.86 -16.65
C GLU A 783 -29.13 16.30 -15.53
N ILE A 784 -28.82 17.11 -14.50
CA ILE A 784 -28.04 16.64 -13.33
C ILE A 784 -28.82 15.62 -12.50
N ILE A 785 -30.13 15.82 -12.32
CA ILE A 785 -31.01 14.87 -11.61
C ILE A 785 -31.11 13.54 -12.36
N GLU A 786 -31.29 13.58 -13.69
CA GLU A 786 -31.38 12.39 -14.53
C GLU A 786 -30.03 11.65 -14.64
N LYS A 787 -28.91 12.37 -14.81
CA LYS A 787 -27.57 11.77 -14.93
C LYS A 787 -27.17 10.95 -13.71
N PHE A 788 -27.51 11.43 -12.51
CA PHE A 788 -27.16 10.75 -11.27
C PHE A 788 -28.29 9.92 -10.67
N ASP A 789 -29.52 9.97 -11.20
CA ASP A 789 -30.72 9.44 -10.54
C ASP A 789 -30.78 9.99 -9.10
N LEU A 790 -30.85 11.33 -8.96
CA LEU A 790 -30.80 11.99 -7.64
C LEU A 790 -32.10 11.79 -6.88
N GLU A 791 -32.00 11.26 -5.68
CA GLU A 791 -33.16 10.86 -4.89
C GLU A 791 -33.21 11.52 -3.50
N GLU A 792 -34.37 11.39 -2.86
CA GLU A 792 -34.57 11.82 -1.48
C GLU A 792 -33.59 11.10 -0.53
N ASN A 793 -33.00 11.88 0.37
CA ASN A 793 -31.93 11.58 1.32
C ASN A 793 -30.52 11.33 0.76
N ASP A 794 -30.28 11.51 -0.55
CA ASP A 794 -28.93 11.57 -1.09
C ASP A 794 -28.22 12.89 -0.71
N LEU A 795 -26.88 12.85 -0.68
CA LEU A 795 -25.99 13.97 -0.44
C LEU A 795 -25.14 14.22 -1.68
N LEU A 796 -25.32 15.40 -2.29
CA LEU A 796 -24.53 15.88 -3.42
C LEU A 796 -23.45 16.86 -2.93
N PHE A 797 -22.21 16.61 -3.35
CA PHE A 797 -21.15 17.61 -3.44
C PHE A 797 -20.99 17.97 -4.92
N LEU A 798 -21.12 19.24 -5.27
CA LEU A 798 -20.95 19.76 -6.63
C LEU A 798 -19.98 20.95 -6.57
N CYS A 799 -18.90 20.86 -7.32
CA CYS A 799 -17.84 21.86 -7.37
C CYS A 799 -17.73 22.40 -8.80
N ILE A 800 -17.72 23.73 -8.98
CA ILE A 800 -17.74 24.42 -10.27
C ILE A 800 -16.69 25.54 -10.23
N GLY A 801 -15.75 25.59 -11.17
CA GLY A 801 -14.64 26.54 -11.13
C GLY A 801 -13.47 26.16 -12.05
N PRO A 802 -12.29 26.78 -11.84
CA PRO A 802 -11.04 26.42 -12.54
C PRO A 802 -10.73 24.92 -12.43
N LYS A 803 -10.29 24.25 -13.51
CA LYS A 803 -10.11 22.78 -13.58
C LYS A 803 -9.26 22.22 -12.44
N VAL A 804 -8.09 22.82 -12.20
CA VAL A 804 -7.13 22.37 -11.17
C VAL A 804 -7.71 22.52 -9.76
N GLU A 805 -8.18 23.71 -9.39
CA GLU A 805 -8.75 23.96 -8.06
C GLU A 805 -9.97 23.08 -7.77
N THR A 806 -10.84 22.89 -8.78
CA THR A 806 -12.10 22.15 -8.66
C THR A 806 -11.84 20.65 -8.45
N ARG A 807 -10.90 20.06 -9.22
CA ARG A 807 -10.44 18.68 -9.01
C ARG A 807 -9.81 18.52 -7.62
N ASN A 808 -8.86 19.39 -7.26
CA ASN A 808 -8.11 19.29 -6.00
C ASN A 808 -9.02 19.44 -4.77
N LEU A 809 -9.96 20.39 -4.78
CA LEU A 809 -10.91 20.58 -3.69
C LEU A 809 -11.85 19.39 -3.52
N LEU A 810 -12.41 18.87 -4.61
CA LEU A 810 -13.34 17.75 -4.55
C LEU A 810 -12.64 16.42 -4.23
N GLY A 811 -11.38 16.24 -4.67
CA GLY A 811 -10.50 15.14 -4.25
C GLY A 811 -10.13 15.19 -2.76
N ARG A 812 -9.90 16.39 -2.20
CA ARG A 812 -9.75 16.57 -0.75
C ARG A 812 -11.04 16.21 0.01
N ILE A 813 -12.18 16.75 -0.43
CA ILE A 813 -13.50 16.48 0.16
C ILE A 813 -13.84 14.99 0.14
N ARG A 814 -13.47 14.27 -0.93
CA ARG A 814 -13.63 12.81 -1.04
C ARG A 814 -12.99 12.05 0.13
N VAL A 815 -11.76 12.41 0.51
CA VAL A 815 -11.00 11.74 1.59
C VAL A 815 -11.48 12.20 2.97
N ASP A 816 -11.65 13.51 3.14
CA ASP A 816 -12.14 14.13 4.38
C ASP A 816 -13.53 13.57 4.78
N TYR A 817 -14.47 13.48 3.84
CA TYR A 817 -15.80 12.91 4.09
C TYR A 817 -15.76 11.41 4.40
N HIS A 818 -14.87 10.63 3.77
CA HIS A 818 -14.69 9.22 4.10
C HIS A 818 -14.19 9.04 5.54
N ASP A 819 -13.19 9.79 5.97
CA ASP A 819 -12.65 9.64 7.33
C ASP A 819 -13.64 10.19 8.38
N PHE A 820 -14.42 11.23 8.06
CA PHE A 820 -15.60 11.65 8.85
C PHE A 820 -16.63 10.51 9.02
N LEU A 821 -16.94 9.75 7.96
CA LEU A 821 -17.82 8.58 8.05
C LEU A 821 -17.25 7.47 8.94
N VAL A 822 -15.96 7.15 8.80
CA VAL A 822 -15.27 6.12 9.61
C VAL A 822 -15.40 6.43 11.11
N GLU A 823 -15.18 7.69 11.49
CA GLU A 823 -15.28 8.14 12.89
C GLU A 823 -16.72 8.16 13.42
N ASN A 824 -17.64 8.77 12.68
CA ASN A 824 -18.97 9.11 13.19
C ASN A 824 -19.98 7.96 13.04
N VAL A 825 -19.83 7.12 12.01
CA VAL A 825 -20.72 5.98 11.71
C VAL A 825 -20.13 4.65 12.20
N LYS A 826 -18.89 4.66 12.71
CA LYS A 826 -18.10 3.47 13.12
C LYS A 826 -17.87 2.48 11.97
N THR A 827 -17.90 2.95 10.73
CA THR A 827 -17.53 2.17 9.55
C THR A 827 -16.10 1.68 9.71
N ARG A 828 -15.85 0.37 9.59
CA ARG A 828 -14.50 -0.19 9.80
C ARG A 828 -13.52 0.42 8.77
N LYS A 829 -12.42 1.01 9.24
CA LYS A 829 -11.38 1.55 8.35
C LYS A 829 -10.80 0.41 7.48
N PRO A 830 -10.75 0.53 6.14
CA PRO A 830 -10.23 -0.52 5.27
C PRO A 830 -8.75 -0.83 5.58
N ASN A 831 -8.51 -2.03 6.11
CA ASN A 831 -7.20 -2.52 6.57
C ASN A 831 -6.35 -3.17 5.47
N ASP A 832 -6.84 -3.12 4.23
CA ASP A 832 -6.16 -3.58 3.01
C ASP A 832 -4.92 -2.75 2.68
N TYR A 833 -3.98 -3.37 1.98
CA TYR A 833 -2.89 -2.68 1.28
C TYR A 833 -3.21 -2.66 -0.22
N ARG A 834 -3.61 -1.49 -0.73
CA ARG A 834 -3.93 -1.26 -2.14
C ARG A 834 -2.83 -0.41 -2.76
N PHE A 835 -1.88 -1.10 -3.38
CA PHE A 835 -0.88 -0.50 -4.27
C PHE A 835 -1.49 -0.13 -5.62
N LEU A 836 -0.99 0.96 -6.19
CA LEU A 836 -1.38 1.52 -7.48
C LEU A 836 -0.17 2.23 -8.08
N TRP A 837 0.12 2.01 -9.35
CA TRP A 837 1.00 2.89 -10.12
C TRP A 837 0.20 4.00 -10.77
N VAL A 838 0.72 5.22 -10.68
CA VAL A 838 0.32 6.34 -11.54
C VAL A 838 1.46 6.60 -12.53
N VAL A 839 1.12 6.76 -13.82
CA VAL A 839 2.07 6.89 -14.93
C VAL A 839 1.67 8.04 -15.87
N ASP A 840 2.53 8.36 -16.84
CA ASP A 840 2.26 9.35 -17.90
C ASP A 840 1.96 10.76 -17.35
N PHE A 841 2.72 11.17 -16.33
CA PHE A 841 2.68 12.53 -15.79
C PHE A 841 3.12 13.57 -16.84
N PRO A 842 2.65 14.82 -16.77
CA PRO A 842 3.24 15.93 -17.53
C PRO A 842 4.74 16.05 -17.21
N LEU A 843 5.55 16.40 -18.20
CA LEU A 843 6.98 16.61 -18.01
C LEU A 843 7.28 17.97 -17.32
N PHE A 844 6.47 18.97 -17.64
CA PHE A 844 6.56 20.33 -17.11
C PHE A 844 5.22 20.81 -16.59
N GLU A 845 5.26 21.60 -15.51
CA GLU A 845 4.15 22.44 -15.08
C GLU A 845 4.57 23.91 -15.07
N ARG A 846 3.61 24.84 -15.04
CA ARG A 846 3.87 26.27 -15.05
C ARG A 846 3.62 26.86 -13.68
N ASN A 847 4.66 27.44 -13.07
CA ASN A 847 4.57 28.07 -11.76
C ASN A 847 3.67 29.32 -11.86
N PRO A 848 2.57 29.41 -11.10
CA PRO A 848 1.59 30.50 -11.23
C PRO A 848 2.08 31.85 -10.70
N ALA A 849 3.18 31.89 -9.93
CA ALA A 849 3.77 33.12 -9.40
C ALA A 849 4.91 33.67 -10.28
N THR A 850 5.71 32.80 -10.91
CA THR A 850 6.83 33.21 -11.79
C THR A 850 6.49 33.18 -13.28
N ASN A 851 5.40 32.49 -13.66
CA ASN A 851 4.99 32.17 -15.03
C ASN A 851 6.01 31.32 -15.83
N GLN A 852 7.04 30.79 -15.17
CA GLN A 852 8.09 29.94 -15.75
C GLN A 852 7.68 28.46 -15.74
N LEU A 853 8.35 27.65 -16.55
CA LEU A 853 8.16 26.19 -16.56
C LEU A 853 9.10 25.54 -15.56
N GLU A 854 8.56 24.62 -14.76
CA GLU A 854 9.26 23.83 -13.75
C GLU A 854 9.02 22.33 -14.05
N SER A 855 9.96 21.47 -13.66
CA SER A 855 9.84 20.02 -13.89
C SER A 855 8.99 19.36 -12.82
N VAL A 856 7.95 18.60 -13.20
CA VAL A 856 7.00 17.98 -12.25
C VAL A 856 7.68 17.02 -11.26
N HIS A 857 8.70 16.28 -11.70
CA HIS A 857 9.50 15.39 -10.85
C HIS A 857 10.93 15.90 -10.63
N HIS A 858 11.72 16.02 -11.70
CA HIS A 858 13.08 16.57 -11.69
C HIS A 858 13.55 16.88 -13.13
N PRO A 859 14.58 17.73 -13.33
CA PRO A 859 15.06 18.13 -14.67
C PRO A 859 15.71 17.02 -15.51
N PHE A 860 15.87 15.80 -14.96
CA PHE A 860 16.53 14.66 -15.63
C PHE A 860 15.54 13.64 -16.21
N THR A 861 14.24 13.90 -16.11
CA THR A 861 13.17 13.01 -16.56
C THR A 861 13.08 12.95 -18.09
N ALA A 862 13.05 11.76 -18.67
CA ALA A 862 12.84 11.59 -20.10
C ALA A 862 11.40 11.98 -20.53
N PRO A 863 11.22 12.71 -21.65
CA PRO A 863 9.92 12.79 -22.33
C PRO A 863 9.49 11.41 -22.81
N LEU A 864 8.18 11.16 -22.83
CA LEU A 864 7.62 9.93 -23.38
C LEU A 864 7.88 9.85 -24.90
N VAL A 865 8.33 8.69 -25.39
CA VAL A 865 8.69 8.48 -26.81
C VAL A 865 7.59 8.93 -27.78
N GLU A 866 6.31 8.72 -27.46
CA GLU A 866 5.15 9.14 -28.27
C GLU A 866 5.03 10.66 -28.46
N ASP A 867 5.61 11.46 -27.57
CA ASP A 867 5.50 12.93 -27.55
C ASP A 867 6.79 13.61 -28.05
N LEU A 868 7.84 12.85 -28.41
CA LEU A 868 9.11 13.38 -28.92
C LEU A 868 8.94 14.25 -30.17
N ASP A 869 8.10 13.84 -31.12
CA ASP A 869 7.81 14.65 -32.32
C ASP A 869 7.19 16.01 -31.96
N LYS A 870 6.33 16.06 -30.93
CA LYS A 870 5.71 17.29 -30.43
C LYS A 870 6.76 18.17 -29.74
N PHE A 871 7.57 17.57 -28.88
CA PHE A 871 8.65 18.24 -28.15
C PHE A 871 9.71 18.85 -29.11
N ALA A 872 10.03 18.15 -30.20
CA ALA A 872 10.98 18.62 -31.21
C ALA A 872 10.41 19.68 -32.16
N THR A 873 9.08 19.75 -32.35
CA THR A 873 8.45 20.67 -33.32
C THR A 873 7.73 21.86 -32.70
N SER A 874 7.36 21.80 -31.41
CA SER A 874 6.60 22.84 -30.73
C SER A 874 7.28 23.31 -29.44
N CYS A 875 7.84 24.52 -29.48
CA CYS A 875 8.22 25.25 -28.26
C CYS A 875 6.99 25.81 -27.52
N ASP A 876 5.84 25.91 -28.21
CA ASP A 876 4.56 26.30 -27.62
C ASP A 876 3.87 25.08 -26.98
N ASN A 877 3.21 25.28 -25.84
CA ASN A 877 2.44 24.26 -25.12
C ASN A 877 3.24 23.02 -24.62
N LEU A 878 4.45 23.25 -24.10
CA LEU A 878 5.29 22.21 -23.48
C LEU A 878 4.63 21.52 -22.26
N GLU A 879 3.65 22.16 -21.61
CA GLU A 879 2.80 21.55 -20.56
C GLU A 879 1.97 20.34 -21.05
N SER A 880 1.84 20.14 -22.36
CA SER A 880 1.15 18.98 -22.96
C SER A 880 2.05 17.75 -23.21
N ILE A 881 3.36 17.85 -22.98
CA ILE A 881 4.32 16.76 -23.18
C ILE A 881 4.28 15.82 -21.97
N ARG A 882 4.02 14.53 -22.18
CA ARG A 882 4.10 13.50 -21.13
C ARG A 882 5.54 13.09 -20.88
N SER A 883 5.77 12.57 -19.69
CA SER A 883 7.05 12.03 -19.22
C SER A 883 7.01 10.52 -19.04
N GLU A 884 8.18 9.91 -19.02
CA GLU A 884 8.36 8.52 -18.55
C GLU A 884 8.54 8.44 -17.03
N ALA A 885 7.90 9.33 -16.28
CA ALA A 885 7.79 9.27 -14.83
C ALA A 885 6.66 8.32 -14.38
N TYR A 886 6.80 7.80 -13.16
CA TYR A 886 5.89 6.85 -12.55
C TYR A 886 6.03 6.85 -11.02
N ASP A 887 4.90 6.93 -10.33
CA ASP A 887 4.84 6.95 -8.87
C ASP A 887 4.05 5.77 -8.32
N LEU A 888 4.59 5.16 -7.25
CA LEU A 888 3.97 4.06 -6.53
C LEU A 888 3.15 4.61 -5.36
N VAL A 889 1.84 4.46 -5.44
CA VAL A 889 0.88 4.91 -4.42
C VAL A 889 0.42 3.69 -3.61
N LEU A 890 0.40 3.81 -2.29
CA LEU A 890 -0.18 2.85 -1.36
C LEU A 890 -1.21 3.57 -0.48
N ASN A 891 -2.47 3.15 -0.53
CA ASN A 891 -3.52 3.62 0.41
C ASN A 891 -3.69 5.16 0.47
N GLY A 892 -3.50 5.87 -0.65
CA GLY A 892 -3.57 7.33 -0.72
C GLY A 892 -2.27 8.07 -0.35
N GLN A 893 -1.15 7.36 -0.29
CA GLN A 893 0.17 7.91 0.01
C GLN A 893 1.17 7.45 -1.05
N GLU A 894 1.88 8.40 -1.65
CA GLU A 894 3.03 8.14 -2.53
C GLU A 894 4.15 7.50 -1.70
N VAL A 895 4.49 6.23 -1.95
CA VAL A 895 5.54 5.48 -1.22
C VAL A 895 6.82 5.30 -2.02
N GLY A 896 6.85 5.76 -3.28
CA GLY A 896 8.06 5.94 -4.06
C GLY A 896 7.77 6.56 -5.41
N GLY A 897 8.79 7.16 -6.03
CA GLY A 897 8.67 7.85 -7.32
C GLY A 897 9.93 7.70 -8.17
N GLY A 898 9.75 7.64 -9.49
CA GLY A 898 10.80 7.27 -10.44
C GLY A 898 10.55 7.75 -11.86
N SER A 899 11.56 7.58 -12.72
CA SER A 899 11.45 7.87 -14.15
C SER A 899 12.52 7.13 -14.96
N MET A 900 12.32 7.03 -16.27
CA MET A 900 13.45 6.92 -17.20
C MET A 900 14.20 8.26 -17.29
N ARG A 901 15.51 8.22 -17.53
CA ARG A 901 16.36 9.43 -17.55
C ARG A 901 16.73 9.86 -18.96
N ILE A 902 16.98 11.16 -19.10
CA ILE A 902 17.65 11.71 -20.26
C ILE A 902 19.11 11.25 -20.22
N HIS A 903 19.50 10.38 -21.15
CA HIS A 903 20.88 9.93 -21.32
C HIS A 903 21.63 10.73 -22.41
N ASP A 904 20.89 11.47 -23.24
CA ASP A 904 21.45 12.33 -24.29
C ASP A 904 21.84 13.72 -23.74
N ARG A 905 23.07 14.13 -24.03
CA ARG A 905 23.68 15.37 -23.52
C ARG A 905 23.04 16.64 -24.12
N ASP A 906 22.66 16.62 -25.39
CA ASP A 906 22.09 17.80 -26.07
C ASP A 906 20.63 18.04 -25.66
N MET A 907 19.83 16.98 -25.56
CA MET A 907 18.48 17.02 -24.99
C MET A 907 18.50 17.52 -23.55
N GLN A 908 19.44 17.04 -22.73
CA GLN A 908 19.56 17.48 -21.34
C GLN A 908 19.96 18.96 -21.23
N GLN A 909 20.91 19.43 -22.05
CA GLN A 909 21.28 20.84 -22.09
C GLN A 909 20.10 21.71 -22.57
N PHE A 910 19.37 21.30 -23.60
CA PHE A 910 18.20 22.02 -24.11
C PHE A 910 17.11 22.17 -23.04
N ILE A 911 16.79 21.11 -22.30
CA ILE A 911 15.79 21.15 -21.22
C ILE A 911 16.25 22.09 -20.09
N LEU A 912 17.52 22.04 -19.70
CA LEU A 912 18.05 22.94 -18.66
C LEU A 912 18.02 24.41 -19.10
N GLU A 913 18.63 24.75 -20.24
CA GLU A 913 18.84 26.15 -20.63
C GLU A 913 17.63 26.78 -21.34
N GLN A 914 16.98 26.03 -22.23
CA GLN A 914 15.94 26.57 -23.12
C GLN A 914 14.54 26.42 -22.54
N VAL A 915 14.26 25.35 -21.78
CA VAL A 915 12.96 25.17 -21.10
C VAL A 915 13.00 25.75 -19.68
N LEU A 916 13.83 25.19 -18.80
CA LEU A 916 13.82 25.46 -17.35
C LEU A 916 14.64 26.69 -16.91
N LYS A 917 15.42 27.29 -17.83
CA LYS A 917 16.30 28.45 -17.60
C LYS A 917 17.36 28.24 -16.49
N ILE A 918 17.76 26.99 -16.26
CA ILE A 918 18.79 26.58 -15.29
C ILE A 918 20.19 26.69 -15.94
N PRO A 919 21.15 27.46 -15.39
CA PRO A 919 22.50 27.55 -15.94
C PRO A 919 23.27 26.22 -15.85
N HIS A 920 23.81 25.76 -16.98
CA HIS A 920 24.41 24.43 -17.07
C HIS A 920 25.71 24.25 -16.25
N ASP A 921 26.40 25.33 -15.87
CA ASP A 921 27.61 25.30 -15.01
C ASP A 921 27.42 24.53 -13.68
N HIS A 922 26.19 24.51 -13.18
CA HIS A 922 25.80 23.74 -12.01
C HIS A 922 25.84 22.22 -12.25
N LEU A 923 25.61 21.79 -13.48
CA LEU A 923 25.41 20.41 -13.90
C LEU A 923 26.40 19.93 -14.97
N ALA A 924 27.40 20.75 -15.34
CA ALA A 924 28.41 20.43 -16.36
C ALA A 924 29.13 19.08 -16.13
N HIS A 925 29.32 18.69 -14.86
CA HIS A 925 29.87 17.39 -14.47
C HIS A 925 28.95 16.21 -14.86
N LEU A 926 27.62 16.37 -14.75
CA LEU A 926 26.63 15.40 -15.22
C LEU A 926 26.56 15.39 -16.75
N LEU A 927 26.54 16.57 -17.41
CA LEU A 927 26.54 16.65 -18.87
C LEU A 927 27.78 15.99 -19.49
N SER A 928 28.96 16.16 -18.88
CA SER A 928 30.18 15.45 -19.26
C SER A 928 30.06 13.93 -19.07
N ALA A 929 29.37 13.47 -18.03
CA ALA A 929 29.09 12.04 -17.82
C ALA A 929 28.06 11.48 -18.82
N LEU A 930 27.13 12.30 -19.32
CA LEU A 930 26.24 11.95 -20.43
C LEU A 930 27.03 11.80 -21.74
N GLU A 931 27.83 12.82 -22.09
CA GLU A 931 28.68 12.87 -23.28
C GLU A 931 29.72 11.73 -23.35
N SER A 932 30.13 11.20 -22.19
CA SER A 932 31.09 10.08 -22.07
C SER A 932 30.52 8.71 -22.50
N GLY A 933 29.33 8.66 -23.10
CA GLY A 933 28.68 7.42 -23.56
C GLY A 933 27.72 6.82 -22.54
N CYS A 934 26.95 7.65 -21.84
CA CYS A 934 25.98 7.18 -20.84
C CYS A 934 24.90 6.29 -21.48
N PRO A 935 24.60 5.10 -20.89
CA PRO A 935 23.56 4.22 -21.42
C PRO A 935 22.15 4.80 -21.18
N PRO A 936 21.14 4.37 -21.95
CA PRO A 936 19.74 4.54 -21.56
C PRO A 936 19.53 3.91 -20.19
N HIS A 937 19.02 4.67 -19.23
CA HIS A 937 18.89 4.25 -17.84
C HIS A 937 17.66 4.85 -17.16
N GLY A 938 17.26 4.26 -16.04
CA GLY A 938 16.10 4.69 -15.28
C GLY A 938 16.12 4.13 -13.86
N GLY A 939 15.25 4.67 -13.01
CA GLY A 939 15.14 4.18 -11.65
C GLY A 939 14.16 4.94 -10.76
N ILE A 940 14.13 4.54 -9.50
CA ILE A 940 13.06 4.86 -8.55
C ILE A 940 13.64 4.96 -7.14
N ALA A 941 13.06 5.81 -6.30
CA ALA A 941 13.36 5.87 -4.88
C ALA A 941 12.10 5.56 -4.05
N LEU A 942 12.14 4.52 -3.21
CA LEU A 942 11.06 4.22 -2.26
C LEU A 942 11.29 4.97 -0.94
N GLY A 943 10.28 5.68 -0.46
CA GLY A 943 10.28 6.33 0.86
C GLY A 943 10.10 5.32 1.98
N LEU A 944 11.19 4.69 2.43
CA LEU A 944 11.16 3.59 3.41
C LEU A 944 10.47 3.99 4.71
N ASP A 945 10.66 5.22 5.20
CA ASP A 945 10.00 5.70 6.42
C ASP A 945 8.46 5.70 6.29
N ARG A 946 7.94 6.12 5.14
CA ARG A 946 6.50 6.17 4.85
C ARG A 946 5.94 4.77 4.59
N LEU A 947 6.66 3.92 3.84
CA LEU A 947 6.29 2.52 3.62
C LEU A 947 6.18 1.75 4.95
N ILE A 948 7.23 1.77 5.78
CA ILE A 948 7.25 1.04 7.05
C ILE A 948 6.21 1.60 8.03
N ALA A 949 5.96 2.91 8.06
CA ALA A 949 4.87 3.49 8.86
C ALA A 949 3.50 2.91 8.49
N ILE A 950 3.23 2.71 7.20
CA ILE A 950 1.98 2.10 6.73
C ILE A 950 1.91 0.61 7.13
N LEU A 951 3.00 -0.17 7.02
CA LEU A 951 3.04 -1.57 7.46
C LEU A 951 2.81 -1.72 8.97
N CYS A 952 3.45 -0.85 9.77
CA CYS A 952 3.29 -0.77 11.22
C CYS A 952 1.93 -0.19 11.66
N ARG A 953 1.15 0.38 10.74
CA ARG A 953 -0.05 1.20 11.02
C ARG A 953 0.23 2.34 12.02
N ALA A 954 1.43 2.90 11.94
CA ALA A 954 1.87 4.02 12.75
C ALA A 954 1.12 5.31 12.36
N ARG A 955 0.87 6.21 13.33
CA ARG A 955 0.23 7.51 13.07
C ARG A 955 1.14 8.52 12.37
N SER A 956 2.45 8.36 12.53
CA SER A 956 3.48 9.20 11.94
C SER A 956 4.72 8.37 11.64
N ILE A 957 5.51 8.78 10.64
CA ILE A 957 6.83 8.19 10.38
C ILE A 957 7.78 8.32 11.58
N ARG A 958 7.50 9.27 12.51
CA ARG A 958 8.22 9.41 13.78
C ARG A 958 8.17 8.14 14.63
N ASP A 959 7.14 7.28 14.52
CA ASP A 959 7.07 6.02 15.26
C ASP A 959 7.80 4.84 14.58
N VAL A 960 8.44 5.04 13.42
CA VAL A 960 9.29 4.02 12.75
C VAL A 960 10.75 4.48 12.53
N ILE A 961 11.09 5.65 13.05
CA ILE A 961 12.45 6.21 13.12
C ILE A 961 12.93 6.14 14.57
N ALA A 962 14.18 5.75 14.83
CA ALA A 962 14.67 5.56 16.21
C ALA A 962 14.64 6.87 17.03
N PHE A 963 15.23 7.94 16.48
CA PHE A 963 15.35 9.26 17.10
C PHE A 963 14.90 10.35 16.10
N PRO A 964 13.57 10.56 15.95
CA PRO A 964 13.02 11.54 15.02
C PRO A 964 13.09 12.98 15.57
N LYS A 965 12.94 13.95 14.68
CA LYS A 965 12.72 15.37 15.01
C LYS A 965 11.23 15.62 15.28
N SER A 966 10.94 16.61 16.14
CA SER A 966 9.57 17.08 16.40
C SER A 966 8.98 17.85 15.20
N LEU A 967 7.71 18.29 15.32
CA LEU A 967 7.04 19.09 14.29
C LEU A 967 7.85 20.33 13.88
N ASN A 968 8.55 20.95 14.83
CA ASN A 968 9.35 22.15 14.64
C ASN A 968 10.82 21.86 14.21
N GLY A 969 11.10 20.65 13.68
CA GLY A 969 12.43 20.25 13.17
C GLY A 969 13.51 20.01 14.23
N ARG A 970 13.23 20.33 15.50
CA ARG A 970 14.15 20.16 16.63
C ARG A 970 14.20 18.73 17.14
N ASP A 971 15.28 18.34 17.82
CA ASP A 971 15.35 17.11 18.61
C ASP A 971 15.04 17.40 20.08
N PRO A 972 13.89 16.96 20.64
CA PRO A 972 13.55 17.18 22.04
C PRO A 972 14.41 16.41 23.05
N LEU A 973 15.25 15.47 22.61
CA LEU A 973 16.14 14.68 23.47
C LEU A 973 17.49 15.37 23.72
N SER A 974 18.11 15.95 22.69
CA SER A 974 19.35 16.73 22.81
C SER A 974 19.15 18.25 22.89
N ASN A 975 17.94 18.73 22.61
CA ASN A 975 17.61 20.14 22.33
C ASN A 975 18.28 20.73 21.08
N ALA A 976 18.76 19.90 20.14
CA ALA A 976 19.32 20.36 18.88
C ALA A 976 18.25 20.96 17.93
N PRO A 977 18.60 21.92 17.05
CA PRO A 977 19.91 22.56 16.92
C PRO A 977 20.20 23.53 18.07
N VAL A 978 21.48 23.68 18.39
CA VAL A 978 22.01 24.59 19.42
C VAL A 978 22.95 25.61 18.79
N PRO A 979 23.16 26.80 19.38
CA PRO A 979 24.19 27.73 18.94
C PRO A 979 25.59 27.12 19.07
N ILE A 980 26.49 27.50 18.17
CA ILE A 980 27.93 27.16 18.20
C ILE A 980 28.74 28.32 18.82
N SER A 981 30.01 28.10 19.11
CA SER A 981 30.86 29.13 19.73
C SER A 981 31.31 30.21 18.74
N ASP A 982 31.71 31.38 19.25
CA ASP A 982 32.36 32.44 18.45
C ASP A 982 33.67 31.94 17.81
N GLU A 983 34.37 31.01 18.46
CA GLU A 983 35.58 30.38 17.93
C GLU A 983 35.28 29.47 16.73
N ASP A 984 34.19 28.71 16.78
CA ASP A 984 33.69 27.91 15.64
C ASP A 984 33.21 28.82 14.50
N MET A 985 32.41 29.85 14.80
CA MET A 985 31.94 30.81 13.79
C MET A 985 33.11 31.46 13.04
N LYS A 986 34.14 31.87 13.78
CA LYS A 986 35.38 32.41 13.22
C LYS A 986 36.19 31.37 12.42
N LEU A 987 36.23 30.11 12.84
CA LEU A 987 36.89 29.01 12.12
C LEU A 987 36.21 28.70 10.78
N TYR A 988 34.90 28.92 10.69
CA TYR A 988 34.08 28.72 9.49
C TYR A 988 33.83 29.99 8.67
N HIS A 989 34.39 31.14 9.08
CA HIS A 989 34.24 32.45 8.43
C HIS A 989 32.78 32.91 8.30
N ILE A 990 31.95 32.60 9.31
CA ILE A 990 30.54 32.97 9.39
C ILE A 990 30.27 33.91 10.57
N THR A 991 29.20 34.69 10.48
CA THR A 991 28.71 35.59 11.52
C THR A 991 27.18 35.54 11.50
N ILE A 992 26.54 35.47 12.67
CA ILE A 992 25.09 35.67 12.78
C ILE A 992 24.79 37.11 12.38
N GLN A 993 23.79 37.31 11.50
CA GLN A 993 23.22 38.63 11.27
C GLN A 993 22.12 38.85 12.31
N GLU A 994 22.27 39.91 13.12
CA GLU A 994 21.18 40.37 13.97
C GLU A 994 20.07 40.92 13.06
N VAL A 995 18.89 40.32 13.14
CA VAL A 995 17.70 40.83 12.46
C VAL A 995 17.16 41.98 13.33
N GLU A 996 17.33 43.22 12.88
CA GLU A 996 16.72 44.36 13.55
C GLU A 996 15.20 44.16 13.63
N ALA A 997 14.69 44.08 14.85
CA ALA A 997 13.26 43.97 15.09
C ALA A 997 12.59 45.29 14.72
N GLY A 998 11.93 45.33 13.56
CA GLY A 998 11.08 46.46 13.15
C GLY A 998 9.99 46.74 14.19
N GLU A 999 9.52 47.99 14.26
CA GLU A 999 8.69 48.53 15.34
C GLU A 999 7.23 48.02 15.37
N ASP A 1000 7.02 46.71 15.39
CA ASP A 1000 5.76 46.07 15.80
C ASP A 1000 5.96 45.42 17.19
N GLY A 1001 5.18 45.87 18.17
CA GLY A 1001 5.48 45.69 19.60
C GLY A 1001 5.29 44.28 20.16
N ALA A 1002 6.26 43.38 19.93
CA ALA A 1002 6.41 42.13 20.65
C ALA A 1002 7.25 42.30 21.94
N SER A 1003 6.67 42.06 23.11
CA SER A 1003 7.39 42.14 24.38
C SER A 1003 8.26 40.89 24.61
N ASN A 1004 9.50 41.07 25.07
CA ASN A 1004 10.40 39.98 25.43
C ASN A 1004 9.75 39.03 26.45
N ASN A 1005 9.50 37.80 26.03
CA ASN A 1005 8.84 36.78 26.84
C ASN A 1005 9.39 35.38 26.51
N ASP A 1006 10.73 35.22 26.63
CA ASP A 1006 11.51 33.99 26.33
C ASP A 1006 11.16 32.74 27.19
N THR A 1007 10.05 32.79 27.93
CA THR A 1007 9.46 31.65 28.66
C THR A 1007 8.07 31.25 28.14
N ALA A 1008 7.52 31.96 27.13
CA ALA A 1008 6.17 31.75 26.62
C ALA A 1008 6.04 30.64 25.55
N ASN A 1009 7.11 30.32 24.80
CA ASN A 1009 7.12 29.25 23.78
C ASN A 1009 7.11 27.81 24.38
N SER A 1010 6.46 27.64 25.53
CA SER A 1010 6.10 26.36 26.13
C SER A 1010 4.64 25.95 25.85
N GLN A 1011 3.83 26.81 25.22
CA GLN A 1011 2.45 26.52 24.79
C GLN A 1011 2.23 26.85 23.32
N GLU A 1012 2.37 25.85 22.45
CA GLU A 1012 1.48 25.52 21.30
C GLU A 1012 2.04 24.28 20.57
N ASP A 1013 2.19 23.17 21.30
CA ASP A 1013 2.38 21.80 20.74
C ASP A 1013 1.05 21.01 20.84
N ASP A 1014 -0.10 21.68 20.69
CA ASP A 1014 -1.40 21.02 20.67
C ASP A 1014 -1.58 20.29 19.33
N ASP A 1015 -1.47 18.96 19.39
CA ASP A 1015 -1.86 18.06 18.29
C ASP A 1015 -3.35 18.27 17.97
N PRO A 1016 -3.71 18.80 16.79
CA PRO A 1016 -5.10 19.12 16.45
C PRO A 1016 -6.01 17.89 16.39
N ASP A 1017 -5.45 16.67 16.25
CA ASP A 1017 -6.19 15.41 16.27
C ASP A 1017 -6.30 14.79 17.68
N ALA A 1018 -5.68 15.37 18.71
CA ALA A 1018 -5.77 14.88 20.09
C ALA A 1018 -7.21 14.83 20.62
N MET A 1019 -8.10 15.71 20.12
CA MET A 1019 -9.53 15.72 20.48
C MET A 1019 -10.37 14.62 19.81
N ARG A 1020 -9.80 13.78 18.93
CA ARG A 1020 -10.52 12.64 18.29
C ARG A 1020 -10.33 11.29 18.98
N ALA A 1021 -9.99 11.28 20.27
CA ALA A 1021 -10.06 10.07 21.09
C ALA A 1021 -11.52 9.75 21.47
N PRO A 1022 -12.08 8.57 21.10
CA PRO A 1022 -13.37 8.15 21.62
C PRO A 1022 -13.26 7.87 23.12
N PRO A 1023 -14.24 8.27 23.96
CA PRO A 1023 -14.21 7.99 25.39
C PRO A 1023 -14.23 6.48 25.62
N SER A 1024 -13.31 6.00 26.46
CA SER A 1024 -13.27 4.58 26.87
C SER A 1024 -14.51 4.23 27.71
N PRO A 1025 -15.05 3.00 27.60
CA PRO A 1025 -16.28 2.62 28.26
C PRO A 1025 -16.13 2.63 29.78
N MET A 1026 -17.00 3.41 30.45
CA MET A 1026 -17.20 3.33 31.89
C MET A 1026 -17.70 1.94 32.28
N SER A 1027 -17.00 1.27 33.19
CA SER A 1027 -17.52 0.08 33.87
C SER A 1027 -18.50 0.51 34.97
N GLY A 1028 -19.80 0.49 34.67
CA GLY A 1028 -20.84 0.78 35.66
C GLY A 1028 -21.31 -0.46 36.40
N THR A 1029 -21.66 -0.29 37.69
CA THR A 1029 -22.79 -0.98 38.36
C THR A 1029 -23.08 -0.30 39.70
N SER A 1030 -24.23 0.39 39.81
CA SER A 1030 -25.17 0.30 40.93
C SER A 1030 -26.35 1.25 40.69
N ASP A 1031 -27.51 0.71 40.35
CA ASP A 1031 -28.73 1.45 40.08
C ASP A 1031 -29.41 1.97 41.36
N THR A 1032 -30.13 3.10 41.28
CA THR A 1032 -31.51 3.22 41.79
C THR A 1032 -32.22 4.51 41.33
N GLU A 1033 -33.10 4.34 40.35
CA GLU A 1033 -34.50 4.85 40.32
C GLU A 1033 -34.89 6.35 40.37
N HIS A 1034 -35.71 6.70 39.37
CA HIS A 1034 -36.96 7.50 39.41
C HIS A 1034 -37.00 9.06 39.29
N THR A 1035 -37.09 9.50 38.03
CA THR A 1035 -38.16 10.36 37.43
C THR A 1035 -38.60 11.69 38.07
N THR A 1036 -38.52 12.79 37.30
CA THR A 1036 -39.69 13.58 36.82
C THR A 1036 -39.29 14.55 35.67
N MET A 1037 -40.17 15.46 35.24
CA MET A 1037 -40.21 16.07 33.89
C MET A 1037 -40.12 17.63 33.87
N ASP A 1038 -40.29 18.20 32.68
CA ASP A 1038 -40.66 19.58 32.31
C ASP A 1038 -39.54 20.66 32.37
N VAL A 1039 -39.11 21.37 31.32
CA VAL A 1039 -39.70 21.96 30.07
C VAL A 1039 -40.06 23.46 30.22
N ASP A 1040 -39.50 24.26 29.30
CA ASP A 1040 -39.93 25.59 28.78
C ASP A 1040 -39.67 26.96 29.48
N VAL A 1041 -38.73 27.72 28.86
CA VAL A 1041 -38.96 28.97 28.06
C VAL A 1041 -39.21 30.36 28.70
N LYS A 1042 -38.38 31.35 28.28
CA LYS A 1042 -38.56 32.85 28.27
C LYS A 1042 -38.56 33.61 29.62
N ASN A 1043 -38.23 34.90 29.74
CA ASN A 1043 -38.31 36.08 28.82
C ASN A 1043 -37.22 37.17 29.12
N GLU A 1044 -37.26 38.29 28.38
CA GLU A 1044 -36.50 39.58 28.55
C GLU A 1044 -37.21 40.53 29.59
N PRO A 1045 -36.98 41.87 29.73
CA PRO A 1045 -35.97 42.83 29.15
C PRO A 1045 -35.43 43.95 30.12
N THR A 1046 -34.71 44.97 29.59
CA THR A 1046 -34.50 46.38 30.11
C THR A 1046 -33.79 46.61 31.47
N GLU A 1047 -33.13 47.73 31.84
CA GLU A 1047 -32.61 49.01 31.23
C GLU A 1047 -31.46 49.55 32.16
N GLU A 1048 -30.85 50.75 32.16
CA GLU A 1048 -31.12 52.12 31.62
C GLU A 1048 -29.79 52.89 31.26
N VAL A 1049 -29.57 54.15 31.69
CA VAL A 1049 -28.43 55.07 31.36
C VAL A 1049 -27.91 55.78 32.65
N PRO A 1050 -27.19 56.96 32.72
CA PRO A 1050 -26.63 57.95 31.75
C PRO A 1050 -25.06 58.07 31.86
N ALA A 1051 -24.27 59.10 31.44
CA ALA A 1051 -24.47 60.48 30.94
C ALA A 1051 -23.22 61.04 30.18
N THR A 1052 -23.38 62.23 29.54
CA THR A 1052 -22.38 63.29 29.18
C THR A 1052 -21.09 62.93 28.39
N VAL A 1053 -20.80 63.38 27.14
CA VAL A 1053 -20.94 64.69 26.40
C VAL A 1053 -19.96 65.77 26.91
N PRO A 1054 -19.19 66.54 26.08
CA PRO A 1054 -19.39 66.88 24.65
C PRO A 1054 -18.21 66.74 23.62
N GLU A 1055 -18.64 66.77 22.36
CA GLU A 1055 -18.14 67.42 21.11
C GLU A 1055 -17.20 68.67 21.20
N PRO A 1056 -16.56 69.16 20.09
CA PRO A 1056 -17.11 69.25 18.72
C PRO A 1056 -16.24 69.00 17.46
N GLU A 1057 -16.97 68.63 16.39
CA GLU A 1057 -16.93 69.05 14.96
C GLU A 1057 -15.63 69.54 14.27
N ALA A 1058 -15.39 69.04 13.03
CA ALA A 1058 -15.44 69.82 11.76
C ALA A 1058 -14.57 69.23 10.62
N GLU A 1059 -15.18 68.99 9.45
CA GLU A 1059 -14.55 68.61 8.18
C GLU A 1059 -14.18 69.87 7.32
N PRO A 1060 -14.01 69.83 5.96
CA PRO A 1060 -13.45 68.83 5.04
C PRO A 1060 -12.42 69.45 4.02
N LYS A 1061 -11.90 68.64 3.04
CA LYS A 1061 -11.89 68.90 1.56
C LYS A 1061 -10.58 68.66 0.74
N THR A 1062 -10.84 68.35 -0.55
CA THR A 1062 -10.09 68.65 -1.81
C THR A 1062 -8.87 67.84 -2.25
N GLU A 1063 -9.06 67.09 -3.34
CA GLU A 1063 -8.07 66.88 -4.43
C GLU A 1063 -7.80 68.20 -5.20
N PRO A 1064 -6.74 68.31 -6.04
CA PRO A 1064 -6.86 67.85 -7.44
C PRO A 1064 -5.58 67.30 -8.13
N LYS A 1065 -5.80 66.76 -9.34
CA LYS A 1065 -4.87 66.09 -10.28
C LYS A 1065 -3.64 66.91 -10.76
N SER A 1066 -2.57 66.22 -11.20
CA SER A 1066 -1.82 66.58 -12.43
C SER A 1066 -0.97 65.42 -13.02
N GLU A 1067 -0.83 65.43 -14.34
CA GLU A 1067 0.16 64.75 -15.22
C GLU A 1067 0.98 65.88 -15.93
N PRO A 1068 2.13 65.66 -16.65
CA PRO A 1068 2.60 64.43 -17.32
C PRO A 1068 4.16 64.17 -17.24
N GLU A 1069 4.68 63.33 -18.14
CA GLU A 1069 6.09 62.95 -18.39
C GLU A 1069 6.94 64.05 -19.12
N PRO A 1070 8.14 63.81 -19.75
CA PRO A 1070 9.12 62.69 -19.70
C PRO A 1070 10.65 63.12 -19.68
N VAL A 1071 11.57 62.16 -19.93
CA VAL A 1071 12.89 62.28 -20.68
C VAL A 1071 14.27 62.23 -19.94
N SER A 1072 15.02 61.15 -20.25
CA SER A 1072 16.51 60.98 -20.37
C SER A 1072 17.49 61.01 -19.18
N VAL A 1073 18.42 60.04 -19.18
CA VAL A 1073 19.87 60.20 -19.46
C VAL A 1073 20.33 59.01 -20.35
N SER A 1074 21.42 59.11 -21.11
CA SER A 1074 21.79 58.23 -22.24
C SER A 1074 23.07 57.40 -22.09
N VAL A 1075 23.19 56.38 -22.96
CA VAL A 1075 24.33 55.44 -23.10
C VAL A 1075 25.48 56.05 -23.94
N SER A 1076 26.73 55.62 -23.71
CA SER A 1076 27.77 55.55 -24.76
C SER A 1076 28.86 54.49 -24.45
N VAL A 1077 29.52 53.97 -25.49
CA VAL A 1077 30.51 52.86 -25.47
C VAL A 1077 31.76 53.31 -26.25
N PRO A 1078 32.97 52.79 -25.94
CA PRO A 1078 33.82 52.30 -27.04
C PRO A 1078 34.73 51.08 -26.72
N GLU A 1079 34.74 50.11 -27.63
CA GLU A 1079 35.93 49.32 -28.04
C GLU A 1079 36.63 50.05 -29.24
N PRO A 1080 37.65 49.53 -29.98
CA PRO A 1080 38.45 48.28 -29.82
C PRO A 1080 39.99 48.39 -30.05
N GLU A 1081 40.73 47.31 -29.69
CA GLU A 1081 41.94 46.75 -30.35
C GLU A 1081 43.20 47.67 -30.63
N PRO A 1082 44.36 47.23 -31.22
CA PRO A 1082 44.67 45.95 -31.92
C PRO A 1082 46.07 45.28 -31.70
N THR A 1083 46.22 44.03 -32.21
CA THR A 1083 47.45 43.41 -32.85
C THR A 1083 48.81 43.30 -32.09
N SER A 1084 49.67 42.27 -32.18
CA SER A 1084 49.79 41.01 -32.95
C SER A 1084 51.19 40.34 -32.72
N THR A 1085 51.36 39.12 -33.28
CA THR A 1085 52.61 38.49 -33.80
C THR A 1085 53.75 38.00 -32.88
N ASN A 1086 54.04 36.70 -33.01
CA ASN A 1086 55.33 36.00 -33.28
C ASN A 1086 56.60 36.39 -32.48
N ASP A 1087 57.55 35.48 -32.16
CA ASP A 1087 58.02 34.32 -32.93
C ASP A 1087 58.95 33.43 -32.05
N LYS A 1088 59.11 32.13 -32.40
CA LYS A 1088 60.29 31.25 -32.08
C LYS A 1088 60.64 30.94 -30.60
N VAL A 1089 61.47 29.95 -30.25
CA VAL A 1089 61.80 28.55 -30.70
C VAL A 1089 63.04 28.10 -29.87
N ASP A 1090 63.23 26.79 -29.66
CA ASP A 1090 64.48 26.15 -29.13
C ASP A 1090 64.88 26.44 -27.64
N GLU A 1091 65.61 25.58 -26.89
CA GLU A 1091 65.91 24.13 -27.03
C GLU A 1091 66.43 23.49 -25.70
N THR A 1092 66.25 22.17 -25.55
CA THR A 1092 67.12 21.20 -24.81
C THR A 1092 67.37 21.26 -23.28
N ALA A 1093 67.93 20.13 -22.80
CA ALA A 1093 68.89 19.97 -21.69
C ALA A 1093 68.37 19.83 -20.23
N THR A 1094 68.12 18.57 -19.86
CA THR A 1094 68.54 17.92 -18.59
C THR A 1094 70.10 17.90 -18.45
N PRO A 1095 70.75 17.44 -17.35
CA PRO A 1095 70.28 16.60 -16.22
C PRO A 1095 70.86 16.91 -14.80
N ALA A 1096 70.56 16.02 -13.83
CA ALA A 1096 71.44 15.51 -12.74
C ALA A 1096 72.02 16.45 -11.63
N THR A 1097 72.44 15.98 -10.45
CA THR A 1097 72.04 14.88 -9.49
C THR A 1097 72.71 15.16 -8.11
N ASP A 1098 72.37 14.39 -7.06
CA ASP A 1098 73.18 14.10 -5.84
C ASP A 1098 73.43 15.24 -4.81
N LEU A 1099 73.64 15.06 -3.48
CA LEU A 1099 73.48 13.99 -2.44
C LEU A 1099 73.40 14.74 -1.05
N LEU A 1100 73.49 14.22 0.20
CA LEU A 1100 73.94 12.96 0.83
C LEU A 1100 73.25 12.73 2.23
N GLU A 1101 72.82 11.48 2.49
CA GLU A 1101 72.71 10.66 3.73
C GLU A 1101 72.65 11.18 5.20
N SER A 1102 71.80 10.52 6.01
CA SER A 1102 72.19 9.61 7.14
C SER A 1102 70.90 8.98 7.77
N ALA A 1103 70.67 7.65 7.85
CA ALA A 1103 71.36 6.51 8.49
C ALA A 1103 71.17 6.48 10.04
N ILE A 1104 70.59 5.45 10.70
CA ILE A 1104 71.01 4.03 10.91
C ILE A 1104 69.75 3.23 11.37
N LYS A 1105 69.38 1.99 10.93
CA LYS A 1105 70.00 0.62 10.99
C LYS A 1105 69.90 -0.08 12.38
N SER A 1106 69.75 -1.42 12.51
CA SER A 1106 69.79 -2.55 11.54
C SER A 1106 69.17 -3.87 12.09
N GLU A 1107 69.23 -4.93 11.25
CA GLU A 1107 69.15 -6.40 11.50
C GLU A 1107 67.76 -7.07 11.26
N ASN A 1108 67.59 -8.34 10.81
CA ASN A 1108 68.44 -9.40 10.18
C ASN A 1108 67.52 -10.57 9.67
N VAL A 1109 67.88 -11.57 8.84
CA VAL A 1109 68.89 -11.78 7.75
C VAL A 1109 68.70 -13.18 7.07
N ILE A 1110 68.97 -13.34 5.75
CA ILE A 1110 69.07 -14.63 4.96
C ILE A 1110 67.73 -15.44 4.80
N ALA A 1111 67.33 -16.12 3.70
CA ALA A 1111 67.93 -16.60 2.42
C ALA A 1111 66.93 -16.45 1.22
N ASP A 1112 66.99 -17.27 0.15
CA ASP A 1112 67.74 -17.06 -1.11
C ASP A 1112 67.20 -18.01 -2.25
N GLU A 1113 67.92 -18.17 -3.37
CA GLU A 1113 67.81 -19.13 -4.51
C GLU A 1113 66.64 -19.07 -5.53
N THR A 1114 66.97 -18.58 -6.76
CA THR A 1114 66.69 -19.09 -8.15
C THR A 1114 65.27 -19.59 -8.57
N SER A 1115 64.83 -19.53 -9.85
CA SER A 1115 65.51 -19.51 -11.16
C SER A 1115 64.63 -18.94 -12.31
N ALA A 1116 65.21 -18.81 -13.51
CA ALA A 1116 64.56 -18.58 -14.82
C ALA A 1116 65.12 -19.66 -15.82
N PRO A 1117 64.95 -19.66 -17.18
CA PRO A 1117 64.29 -18.70 -18.10
C PRO A 1117 63.59 -19.28 -19.39
N THR A 1118 63.15 -18.39 -20.31
CA THR A 1118 63.21 -18.44 -21.82
C THR A 1118 62.42 -19.43 -22.73
N THR A 1119 61.96 -18.87 -23.89
CA THR A 1119 61.93 -19.40 -25.29
C THR A 1119 60.90 -20.50 -25.71
N ASP A 1120 60.44 -20.62 -26.99
CA ASP A 1120 60.72 -19.90 -28.25
C ASP A 1120 59.63 -20.01 -29.37
N THR A 1121 59.77 -19.22 -30.46
CA THR A 1121 59.27 -19.43 -31.87
C THR A 1121 57.73 -19.44 -32.14
N THR A 1122 57.14 -19.04 -33.28
CA THR A 1122 57.49 -18.37 -34.58
C THR A 1122 56.17 -18.04 -35.35
N ALA A 1123 56.06 -17.24 -36.42
CA ALA A 1123 56.76 -16.05 -36.97
C ALA A 1123 56.09 -15.61 -38.31
N ALA A 1124 56.32 -14.36 -38.77
CA ALA A 1124 55.98 -13.80 -40.11
C ALA A 1124 54.47 -13.65 -40.49
N ALA A 1125 54.01 -12.71 -41.33
CA ALA A 1125 54.58 -11.50 -41.97
C ALA A 1125 53.45 -10.47 -42.31
N GLY A 1126 53.81 -9.24 -42.71
CA GLY A 1126 52.88 -8.25 -43.34
C GLY A 1126 52.83 -8.38 -44.88
N PRO A 1127 52.43 -7.35 -45.66
CA PRO A 1127 52.16 -5.94 -45.28
C PRO A 1127 50.93 -5.33 -46.03
N ALA A 1128 50.96 -4.00 -46.28
CA ALA A 1128 50.31 -3.24 -47.38
C ALA A 1128 49.14 -2.28 -47.03
N THR A 1129 49.54 -1.05 -46.73
CA THR A 1129 48.80 0.22 -46.82
C THR A 1129 47.93 0.43 -48.08
N ARG A 1130 46.83 1.18 -47.94
CA ARG A 1130 46.43 2.21 -48.93
C ARG A 1130 45.75 3.40 -48.23
N ALA A 1131 45.80 4.59 -48.83
CA ALA A 1131 45.53 5.86 -48.12
C ALA A 1131 44.79 6.91 -48.96
N LYS A 1132 44.37 8.00 -48.28
CA LYS A 1132 43.86 9.31 -48.79
C LYS A 1132 42.44 9.32 -49.36
N ARG A 1133 41.58 10.17 -48.77
CA ARG A 1133 41.38 11.54 -49.31
C ARG A 1133 40.91 12.53 -48.23
N VAL A 1134 41.24 13.81 -48.43
CA VAL A 1134 40.82 14.96 -47.60
C VAL A 1134 39.82 15.80 -48.38
N VAL A 1135 38.78 16.31 -47.71
CA VAL A 1135 38.05 17.53 -48.11
C VAL A 1135 37.76 18.36 -46.84
N LYS A 1136 38.10 19.64 -46.85
CA LYS A 1136 37.64 20.63 -45.85
C LYS A 1136 36.35 21.28 -46.33
N LYS A 1137 35.39 21.54 -45.44
CA LYS A 1137 34.74 22.87 -45.30
C LYS A 1137 33.79 22.94 -44.10
N LYS A 1138 33.57 24.21 -43.70
CA LYS A 1138 32.44 24.80 -42.94
C LYS A 1138 31.11 24.04 -43.09
N VAL A 1139 30.20 24.12 -42.12
CA VAL A 1139 30.08 25.11 -41.02
C VAL A 1139 30.53 24.53 -39.70
#